data_AF-A0AAJ7SDS1-F1
#
_entry.id   AF-A0AAJ7SDS1-F1
#
_cell.length_a   1.000
_cell.length_b   1.000
_cell.length_c   1.000
_cell.angle_alpha   90.00
_cell.angle_beta   90.00
_cell.angle_gamma   90.00
#
_symmetry.space_group_name_H-M   'P 1'
#
loop_
_entity.id
_entity.type
_entity.pdbx_description
1 polymer ?
#
loop_
_entity_poly.entity_id
_entity_poly.type
_entity_poly.pdbx_seq_one_letter_code
_entity_poly.pdbx_strand_id
1 'polypeptide(L)'
;MRFDMDIDDDSEICKDFALRELRRFGQVVRRHCCHLEETIGEGSSRNRPQVNSFVQKPRDGVNPVLLVKTGSPAFDKIILSISSICLEADALIEQSCFVKQIHDYGESNEAPEVQISKFVPSLRRLQAHVSRCADVIQLAVSQVVGLYSFAPQNDASTSQVIFLSLARLFTSLIALEIVIRQQTVLREHLQIYLRLLKSWKYDPKLSEQVKALLKLMTDINSELLEGTILKDCIRRVRISSPKFSDALKETIRAHLAELDSKVNESQAQILLRSEKFVGLCGLFLLHFTVKQQADRPIFRTIVDLSKKIGPVLLKGNAIWDAPSFFTREIPALGSLFPTQNKPSYYLIQMVPRLSLEVTGYENQTALWLLRMDASFGESDDDYNVETLKNKCKLLLQGHNIVRCVNQHLNLVVSLHVSAKKAMSKSTLVFAARMICVLNALKQGLSRYQSRIDEAIAHADQNLHHQLLETVMKIKQKMSNEKKTDKKKLDANAAVKLAEASLKGPFTKLKEICVNVAKEYIAQIKIIRPDEAETFNSNLKRLSVIANYGNVFRKSLEMWGLSSHHVVLLEVFLSQMYKNNSSVTSGSAPPMIETITSICSSIQRETPSIDSVFQILHESLVDPLCKDIENDLRIQMHTHLVADSRNPFAQNKAQIQTQLKRICQTEYILPTEKISMKRGVERYLERIFYNLTTVALHDWGTYDEMRVIAELKYDAKTVESHLPAETLDQGLDVLNVMRNIEGFSSKFVYNMNNQTFVERVSANKHLNTVNISHIANSIRTHGPGITDTTVNVVYRFLRKQFEILSQLLFNEHIKSRLMRDIAYFRENKESLQQKYPFTRAEKICKSVRNLGMTPEGFTYLDKFRQLMTSVGNAMGYVRMMRTGALEYCAQGNALLPDISDDSYESFVETLKDTPFQDHTEVSDAAKHLDSVIKCLLKQQSGVEGSDYYRHLIEAFEGPFCDERNAYLQNFYILVPSLTLNFVEHIVQSRERLSRKQKNDAIFSDDGFAIGVAFALRLTKQFTNFDSLHWFNSVDEKYIEELKTSQEASRSSFSDEKLSQTISLTAKRIEAYRKEFTLLNHAFTSARIFFKTS
;
A
#
# COMPACT_ATOMS: atom_id res chain seq x y z
N MET A 1 -59.56 -10.14 9.46
CA MET A 1 -60.68 -10.21 8.50
C MET A 1 -61.05 -11.66 8.34
N ARG A 2 -62.34 -12.03 8.50
CA ARG A 2 -62.84 -13.34 8.04
C ARG A 2 -62.93 -13.29 6.52
N PHE A 3 -62.51 -14.36 5.86
CA PHE A 3 -62.76 -14.59 4.44
C PHE A 3 -63.76 -15.73 4.34
N ASP A 4 -65.04 -15.39 4.32
CA ASP A 4 -66.07 -16.31 3.83
C ASP A 4 -65.96 -16.30 2.30
N MET A 5 -65.62 -17.45 1.71
CA MET A 5 -65.66 -17.68 0.27
C MET A 5 -66.34 -19.03 0.02
N ASP A 6 -67.63 -18.97 -0.29
CA ASP A 6 -68.31 -20.11 -0.92
C ASP A 6 -67.73 -20.31 -2.32
N ILE A 7 -67.05 -21.44 -2.54
CA ILE A 7 -66.51 -21.87 -3.83
C ILE A 7 -66.97 -23.30 -4.07
N ASP A 8 -68.22 -23.44 -4.51
CA ASP A 8 -68.87 -24.72 -4.90
C ASP A 8 -68.39 -25.24 -6.27
N ASP A 9 -67.09 -25.23 -6.56
CA ASP A 9 -66.51 -25.85 -7.77
C ASP A 9 -65.35 -26.79 -7.40
N ASP A 10 -65.72 -28.04 -7.08
CA ASP A 10 -64.92 -29.07 -6.40
C ASP A 10 -63.80 -29.70 -7.26
N SER A 11 -63.35 -28.96 -8.29
CA SER A 11 -62.31 -29.37 -9.23
C SER A 11 -60.91 -29.44 -8.60
N GLU A 12 -60.10 -30.43 -9.01
CA GLU A 12 -58.69 -30.56 -8.57
C GLU A 12 -57.88 -29.26 -8.76
N ILE A 13 -58.20 -28.50 -9.80
CA ILE A 13 -57.58 -27.21 -10.14
C ILE A 13 -57.77 -26.18 -9.00
N CYS A 14 -58.95 -26.14 -8.37
CA CYS A 14 -59.19 -25.25 -7.23
C CYS A 14 -58.46 -25.72 -5.96
N LYS A 15 -58.31 -27.04 -5.76
CA LYS A 15 -57.55 -27.61 -4.63
C LYS A 15 -56.06 -27.31 -4.74
N ASP A 16 -55.49 -27.45 -5.95
CA ASP A 16 -54.09 -27.05 -6.23
C ASP A 16 -53.89 -25.53 -6.09
N PHE A 17 -54.87 -24.71 -6.49
CA PHE A 17 -54.83 -23.26 -6.30
C PHE A 17 -54.88 -22.86 -4.82
N ALA A 18 -55.74 -23.49 -4.02
CA ALA A 18 -55.80 -23.27 -2.57
C ALA A 18 -54.50 -23.68 -1.87
N LEU A 19 -53.93 -24.84 -2.23
CA LEU A 19 -52.59 -25.27 -1.79
C LEU A 19 -51.49 -24.25 -2.16
N ARG A 20 -51.60 -23.61 -3.34
CA ARG A 20 -50.65 -22.58 -3.78
C ARG A 20 -50.76 -21.29 -2.98
N GLU A 21 -51.96 -20.79 -2.70
CA GLU A 21 -52.13 -19.59 -1.85
C GLU A 21 -51.76 -19.87 -0.39
N LEU A 22 -52.03 -21.07 0.14
CA LEU A 22 -51.49 -21.52 1.43
C LEU A 22 -49.96 -21.53 1.45
N ARG A 23 -49.29 -21.99 0.38
CA ARG A 23 -47.82 -21.90 0.24
C ARG A 23 -47.33 -20.45 0.10
N ARG A 24 -48.06 -19.57 -0.59
CA ARG A 24 -47.73 -18.15 -0.72
C ARG A 24 -47.83 -17.45 0.63
N PHE A 25 -48.90 -17.71 1.38
CA PHE A 25 -49.07 -17.23 2.76
C PHE A 25 -47.96 -17.78 3.66
N GLY A 26 -47.68 -19.08 3.59
CA GLY A 26 -46.55 -19.70 4.30
C GLY A 26 -45.18 -19.11 3.94
N GLN A 27 -44.95 -18.69 2.69
CA GLN A 27 -43.73 -17.97 2.29
C GLN A 27 -43.70 -16.52 2.77
N VAL A 28 -44.85 -15.84 2.85
CA VAL A 28 -44.96 -14.49 3.43
C VAL A 28 -44.70 -14.55 4.94
N VAL A 29 -45.35 -15.47 5.66
CA VAL A 29 -45.10 -15.73 7.08
C VAL A 29 -43.65 -16.10 7.32
N ARG A 30 -43.07 -17.03 6.55
CA ARG A 30 -41.66 -17.42 6.70
C ARG A 30 -40.69 -16.29 6.42
N ARG A 31 -40.96 -15.41 5.44
CA ARG A 31 -40.17 -14.18 5.23
C ARG A 31 -40.36 -13.19 6.37
N HIS A 32 -41.56 -13.05 6.93
CA HIS A 32 -41.78 -12.20 8.10
C HIS A 32 -41.09 -12.74 9.35
N CYS A 33 -41.09 -14.05 9.57
CA CYS A 33 -40.33 -14.70 10.64
C CYS A 33 -38.83 -14.48 10.48
N CYS A 34 -38.24 -14.72 9.29
CA CYS A 34 -36.83 -14.42 9.07
C CYS A 34 -36.51 -12.92 9.23
N HIS A 35 -37.43 -12.02 8.84
CA HIS A 35 -37.24 -10.58 9.02
C HIS A 35 -37.43 -10.13 10.49
N LEU A 36 -38.23 -10.85 11.28
CA LEU A 36 -38.34 -10.69 12.73
C LEU A 36 -37.10 -11.22 13.45
N GLU A 37 -36.56 -12.36 13.00
CA GLU A 37 -35.27 -12.91 13.48
C GLU A 37 -34.10 -11.95 13.15
N GLU A 38 -34.12 -11.31 11.98
CA GLU A 38 -33.15 -10.25 11.61
C GLU A 38 -33.29 -8.96 12.43
N THR A 39 -34.53 -8.56 12.81
CA THR A 39 -34.78 -7.30 13.55
C THR A 39 -34.68 -7.43 15.07
N ILE A 40 -34.79 -8.63 15.63
CA ILE A 40 -34.51 -8.91 17.05
C ILE A 40 -32.98 -8.84 17.34
N GLY A 41 -32.15 -8.84 16.30
CA GLY A 41 -30.69 -8.65 16.38
C GLY A 41 -30.18 -7.20 16.37
N GLU A 42 -31.02 -6.18 16.63
CA GLU A 42 -30.56 -4.79 16.62
C GLU A 42 -29.89 -4.36 17.93
N GLY A 43 -28.55 -4.34 17.92
CA GLY A 43 -27.71 -3.89 19.04
C GLY A 43 -26.50 -3.01 18.67
N SER A 44 -26.25 -2.69 17.39
CA SER A 44 -25.18 -1.74 17.01
C SER A 44 -25.24 -1.21 15.56
N SER A 45 -24.69 0.00 15.35
CA SER A 45 -24.39 0.66 14.07
C SER A 45 -25.54 1.32 13.26
N ARG A 46 -26.08 2.43 13.76
CA ARG A 46 -26.93 3.37 12.99
C ARG A 46 -26.19 4.21 11.91
N ASN A 47 -24.88 4.02 11.71
CA ASN A 47 -24.06 4.79 10.77
C ASN A 47 -23.51 3.94 9.61
N ARG A 48 -24.42 3.40 8.78
CA ARG A 48 -24.09 3.02 7.40
C ARG A 48 -24.94 3.87 6.46
N PRO A 49 -24.37 4.48 5.40
CA PRO A 49 -25.20 5.10 4.38
C PRO A 49 -26.08 4.01 3.77
N GLN A 50 -27.40 4.14 3.92
CA GLN A 50 -28.34 3.23 3.28
C GLN A 50 -28.25 3.44 1.77
N VAL A 51 -27.48 2.57 1.11
CA VAL A 51 -27.55 2.43 -0.36
C VAL A 51 -28.97 1.97 -0.66
N ASN A 52 -29.82 2.91 -1.09
CA ASN A 52 -31.23 2.68 -1.39
C ASN A 52 -31.37 1.42 -2.24
N SER A 53 -31.96 0.38 -1.65
CA SER A 53 -31.86 -0.95 -2.24
C SER A 53 -32.67 -1.00 -3.54
N PHE A 54 -32.00 -1.38 -4.64
CA PHE A 54 -32.52 -1.60 -6.00
C PHE A 54 -33.70 -2.62 -6.13
N VAL A 55 -34.46 -2.90 -5.06
CA VAL A 55 -35.41 -4.03 -4.94
C VAL A 55 -36.86 -3.61 -5.17
N GLN A 56 -37.12 -2.77 -6.18
CA GLN A 56 -38.45 -2.71 -6.78
C GLN A 56 -38.67 -3.98 -7.61
N LYS A 57 -39.30 -5.01 -7.02
CA LYS A 57 -39.99 -6.06 -7.79
C LYS A 57 -41.42 -5.56 -8.05
N PRO A 58 -41.93 -5.55 -9.30
CA PRO A 58 -43.32 -5.23 -9.57
C PRO A 58 -44.22 -6.22 -8.83
N ARG A 59 -45.08 -5.70 -7.95
CA ARG A 59 -46.09 -6.46 -7.17
C ARG A 59 -47.45 -5.84 -7.45
N ASP A 60 -48.41 -6.66 -7.85
CA ASP A 60 -49.75 -6.18 -8.22
C ASP A 60 -50.86 -6.66 -7.28
N GLY A 61 -50.59 -7.66 -6.42
CA GLY A 61 -51.58 -8.26 -5.52
C GLY A 61 -52.68 -9.10 -6.21
N VAL A 62 -53.05 -8.74 -7.44
CA VAL A 62 -54.11 -9.34 -8.28
C VAL A 62 -54.04 -10.86 -8.30
N ASN A 63 -55.18 -11.49 -7.97
CA ASN A 63 -55.38 -12.93 -8.08
C ASN A 63 -55.37 -13.34 -9.59
N PRO A 64 -54.62 -14.38 -10.00
CA PRO A 64 -54.62 -14.88 -11.38
C PRO A 64 -56.03 -15.11 -11.97
N VAL A 65 -56.98 -15.57 -11.15
CA VAL A 65 -58.37 -15.84 -11.55
C VAL A 65 -59.13 -14.55 -11.89
N LEU A 66 -58.75 -13.40 -11.32
CA LEU A 66 -59.31 -12.09 -11.67
C LEU A 66 -58.71 -11.52 -12.95
N LEU A 67 -57.41 -11.74 -13.19
CA LEU A 67 -56.70 -11.26 -14.39
C LEU A 67 -57.18 -11.97 -15.67
N VAL A 68 -57.55 -13.25 -15.57
CA VAL A 68 -57.82 -14.13 -16.72
C VAL A 68 -59.31 -14.16 -17.12
N LYS A 69 -60.18 -13.27 -16.61
CA LYS A 69 -61.60 -13.23 -17.00
C LYS A 69 -61.81 -12.64 -18.40
N THR A 70 -61.77 -13.45 -19.45
CA THR A 70 -61.97 -12.97 -20.84
C THR A 70 -63.41 -13.12 -21.36
N GLY A 71 -64.19 -13.97 -20.69
CA GLY A 71 -65.57 -14.32 -21.07
C GLY A 71 -65.69 -15.62 -21.87
N SER A 72 -64.61 -16.37 -22.06
CA SER A 72 -64.64 -17.73 -22.62
C SER A 72 -64.17 -18.73 -21.56
N PRO A 73 -65.06 -19.47 -20.88
CA PRO A 73 -64.68 -20.28 -19.72
C PRO A 73 -63.73 -21.44 -20.08
N ALA A 74 -63.79 -21.94 -21.32
CA ALA A 74 -62.86 -22.96 -21.81
C ALA A 74 -61.44 -22.40 -21.99
N PHE A 75 -61.32 -21.19 -22.58
CA PHE A 75 -60.06 -20.49 -22.74
C PHE A 75 -59.47 -20.09 -21.39
N ASP A 76 -60.29 -19.53 -20.50
CA ASP A 76 -59.87 -19.05 -19.18
C ASP A 76 -59.30 -20.21 -18.32
N LYS A 77 -59.93 -21.40 -18.35
CA LYS A 77 -59.40 -22.62 -17.71
C LYS A 77 -58.04 -23.07 -18.29
N ILE A 78 -57.87 -23.03 -19.62
CA ILE A 78 -56.60 -23.35 -20.28
C ILE A 78 -55.50 -22.37 -19.86
N ILE A 79 -55.76 -21.06 -19.93
CA ILE A 79 -54.77 -20.03 -19.58
C ILE A 79 -54.38 -20.11 -18.10
N LEU A 80 -55.32 -20.36 -17.19
CA LEU A 80 -55.02 -20.55 -15.77
C LEU A 80 -54.11 -21.76 -15.54
N SER A 81 -54.39 -22.92 -16.17
CA SER A 81 -53.50 -24.09 -16.12
C SER A 81 -52.09 -23.76 -16.63
N ILE A 82 -51.98 -23.26 -17.87
CA ILE A 82 -50.70 -22.96 -18.52
C ILE A 82 -49.88 -21.92 -17.74
N SER A 83 -50.50 -20.82 -17.34
CA SER A 83 -49.82 -19.75 -16.59
C SER A 83 -49.41 -20.20 -15.18
N SER A 84 -50.19 -21.08 -14.54
CA SER A 84 -49.84 -21.61 -13.22
C SER A 84 -48.57 -22.48 -13.26
N ILE A 85 -48.48 -23.38 -14.24
CA ILE A 85 -47.34 -24.29 -14.43
C ILE A 85 -46.08 -23.52 -14.82
N CYS A 86 -46.21 -22.56 -15.75
CA CYS A 86 -45.08 -21.71 -16.15
C CYS A 86 -44.56 -20.86 -14.97
N LEU A 87 -45.45 -20.36 -14.11
CA LEU A 87 -45.05 -19.65 -12.88
C LEU A 87 -44.45 -20.57 -11.83
N GLU A 88 -44.91 -21.80 -11.67
CA GLU A 88 -44.29 -22.75 -10.74
C GLU A 88 -42.88 -23.15 -11.23
N ALA A 89 -42.70 -23.39 -12.53
CA ALA A 89 -41.39 -23.61 -13.12
C ALA A 89 -40.44 -22.42 -12.90
N ASP A 90 -40.91 -21.17 -13.12
CA ASP A 90 -40.12 -19.96 -12.83
C ASP A 90 -39.81 -19.79 -11.34
N ALA A 91 -40.74 -20.14 -10.45
CA ALA A 91 -40.52 -20.11 -9.00
C ALA A 91 -39.50 -21.18 -8.54
N LEU A 92 -39.51 -22.37 -9.15
CA LEU A 92 -38.50 -23.41 -8.91
C LEU A 92 -37.12 -22.97 -9.40
N ILE A 93 -37.04 -22.30 -10.57
CA ILE A 93 -35.79 -21.71 -11.07
C ILE A 93 -35.26 -20.63 -10.11
N GLU A 94 -36.11 -19.74 -9.58
CA GLU A 94 -35.67 -18.76 -8.53
C GLU A 94 -35.26 -19.46 -7.22
N GLN A 95 -35.84 -20.61 -6.87
CA GLN A 95 -35.49 -21.39 -5.66
C GLN A 95 -34.20 -22.22 -5.77
N SER A 96 -33.51 -22.21 -6.91
CA SER A 96 -32.27 -22.97 -7.15
C SER A 96 -31.02 -22.43 -6.40
N CYS A 97 -31.20 -21.78 -5.25
CA CYS A 97 -30.13 -21.26 -4.39
C CYS A 97 -29.18 -22.35 -3.85
N PHE A 98 -29.62 -23.62 -3.88
CA PHE A 98 -28.79 -24.79 -3.57
C PHE A 98 -27.48 -24.85 -4.39
N VAL A 99 -27.48 -24.30 -5.61
CA VAL A 99 -26.28 -24.26 -6.47
C VAL A 99 -25.10 -23.55 -5.78
N LYS A 100 -25.36 -22.42 -5.09
CA LYS A 100 -24.33 -21.72 -4.29
C LYS A 100 -23.94 -22.54 -3.06
N GLN A 101 -24.92 -23.10 -2.34
CA GLN A 101 -24.68 -23.89 -1.13
C GLN A 101 -23.86 -25.18 -1.34
N ILE A 102 -23.97 -25.82 -2.52
CA ILE A 102 -23.20 -27.02 -2.88
C ILE A 102 -21.79 -26.64 -3.35
N HIS A 103 -21.67 -25.52 -4.05
CA HIS A 103 -20.38 -24.97 -4.49
C HIS A 103 -19.49 -24.64 -3.29
N ASP A 104 -20.04 -23.92 -2.30
CA ASP A 104 -19.31 -23.44 -1.11
C ASP A 104 -19.07 -24.57 -0.06
N TYR A 105 -19.48 -25.81 -0.33
CA TYR A 105 -19.28 -26.97 0.56
C TYR A 105 -17.82 -27.42 0.56
N GLY A 106 -17.29 -27.83 1.72
CA GLY A 106 -15.90 -28.28 1.89
C GLY A 106 -14.95 -27.20 2.42
N GLU A 107 -15.29 -25.92 2.33
CA GLU A 107 -14.43 -24.79 2.74
C GLU A 107 -14.42 -24.48 4.26
N SER A 108 -14.91 -25.37 5.13
CA SER A 108 -14.88 -25.17 6.59
C SER A 108 -13.95 -26.16 7.27
N ASN A 109 -13.16 -25.69 8.25
CA ASN A 109 -12.20 -26.49 9.04
C ASN A 109 -12.85 -27.51 10.01
N GLU A 110 -14.14 -27.81 9.86
CA GLU A 110 -14.85 -28.81 10.67
C GLU A 110 -14.56 -30.23 10.18
N ALA A 111 -14.63 -31.21 11.09
CA ALA A 111 -14.49 -32.62 10.73
C ALA A 111 -15.55 -33.04 9.67
N PRO A 112 -15.19 -33.90 8.69
CA PRO A 112 -16.08 -34.31 7.59
C PRO A 112 -17.47 -34.75 8.02
N GLU A 113 -17.56 -35.47 9.14
CA GLU A 113 -18.78 -36.04 9.72
C GLU A 113 -19.68 -34.96 10.35
N VAL A 114 -19.08 -33.93 10.95
CA VAL A 114 -19.83 -32.80 11.51
C VAL A 114 -20.38 -31.93 10.38
N GLN A 115 -19.53 -31.60 9.40
CA GLN A 115 -19.90 -30.76 8.26
C GLN A 115 -21.04 -31.38 7.43
N ILE A 116 -20.96 -32.67 7.10
CA ILE A 116 -22.02 -33.36 6.36
C ILE A 116 -23.31 -33.46 7.19
N SER A 117 -23.23 -33.69 8.51
CA SER A 117 -24.41 -33.78 9.38
C SER A 117 -25.23 -32.48 9.39
N LYS A 118 -24.55 -31.32 9.48
CA LYS A 118 -25.16 -29.98 9.34
C LYS A 118 -25.74 -29.74 7.94
N PHE A 119 -25.24 -30.41 6.92
CA PHE A 119 -25.66 -30.24 5.53
C PHE A 119 -26.83 -31.17 5.10
N VAL A 120 -27.10 -32.26 5.82
CA VAL A 120 -28.23 -33.18 5.53
C VAL A 120 -29.59 -32.47 5.35
N PRO A 121 -29.98 -31.47 6.18
CA PRO A 121 -31.23 -30.72 5.97
C PRO A 121 -31.27 -29.93 4.65
N SER A 122 -30.12 -29.53 4.11
CA SER A 122 -30.02 -28.89 2.79
C SER A 122 -30.13 -29.91 1.67
N LEU A 123 -29.48 -31.07 1.79
CA LEU A 123 -29.64 -32.19 0.85
C LEU A 123 -31.09 -32.71 0.78
N ARG A 124 -31.77 -32.82 1.92
CA ARG A 124 -33.19 -33.22 1.96
C ARG A 124 -34.12 -32.19 1.30
N ARG A 125 -33.85 -30.89 1.49
CA ARG A 125 -34.57 -29.82 0.77
C ARG A 125 -34.31 -29.86 -0.73
N LEU A 126 -33.08 -30.19 -1.14
CA LEU A 126 -32.71 -30.38 -2.54
C LEU A 126 -33.42 -31.58 -3.18
N GLN A 127 -33.51 -32.71 -2.47
CA GLN A 127 -34.25 -33.90 -2.92
C GLN A 127 -35.73 -33.57 -3.15
N ALA A 128 -36.37 -32.89 -2.20
CA ALA A 128 -37.75 -32.43 -2.34
C ALA A 128 -37.94 -31.45 -3.50
N HIS A 129 -36.98 -30.53 -3.72
CA HIS A 129 -36.98 -29.62 -4.85
C HIS A 129 -36.87 -30.37 -6.20
N VAL A 130 -35.96 -31.34 -6.32
CA VAL A 130 -35.80 -32.16 -7.52
C VAL A 130 -37.05 -32.99 -7.81
N SER A 131 -37.65 -33.62 -6.80
CA SER A 131 -38.91 -34.35 -7.02
C SER A 131 -40.03 -33.41 -7.48
N ARG A 132 -40.16 -32.21 -6.89
CA ARG A 132 -41.18 -31.25 -7.33
C ARG A 132 -40.93 -30.74 -8.75
N CYS A 133 -39.68 -30.56 -9.16
CA CYS A 133 -39.34 -30.29 -10.56
C CYS A 133 -39.82 -31.42 -11.48
N ALA A 134 -39.62 -32.68 -11.10
CA ALA A 134 -40.10 -33.82 -11.88
C ALA A 134 -41.64 -33.86 -11.98
N ASP A 135 -42.35 -33.59 -10.89
CA ASP A 135 -43.82 -33.48 -10.89
C ASP A 135 -44.30 -32.38 -11.86
N VAL A 136 -43.67 -31.20 -11.83
CA VAL A 136 -44.00 -30.07 -12.71
C VAL A 136 -43.71 -30.38 -14.17
N ILE A 137 -42.64 -31.12 -14.48
CA ILE A 137 -42.33 -31.59 -15.84
C ILE A 137 -43.42 -32.56 -16.32
N GLN A 138 -43.83 -33.53 -15.50
CA GLN A 138 -44.90 -34.48 -15.83
C GLN A 138 -46.25 -33.77 -16.01
N LEU A 139 -46.60 -32.85 -15.13
CA LEU A 139 -47.82 -32.04 -15.22
C LEU A 139 -47.82 -31.18 -16.49
N ALA A 140 -46.72 -30.49 -16.81
CA ALA A 140 -46.60 -29.68 -18.01
C ALA A 140 -46.84 -30.49 -19.30
N VAL A 141 -46.21 -31.68 -19.42
CA VAL A 141 -46.43 -32.57 -20.58
C VAL A 141 -47.88 -33.06 -20.62
N SER A 142 -48.42 -33.49 -19.48
CA SER A 142 -49.80 -34.00 -19.38
C SER A 142 -50.83 -32.92 -19.78
N GLN A 143 -50.58 -31.66 -19.43
CA GLN A 143 -51.46 -30.54 -19.73
C GLN A 143 -51.36 -30.08 -21.19
N VAL A 144 -50.19 -30.20 -21.86
CA VAL A 144 -50.09 -30.00 -23.31
C VAL A 144 -50.76 -31.13 -24.09
N VAL A 145 -50.63 -32.40 -23.64
CA VAL A 145 -51.38 -33.51 -24.24
C VAL A 145 -52.90 -33.32 -24.04
N GLY A 146 -53.31 -32.92 -22.83
CA GLY A 146 -54.68 -32.54 -22.50
C GLY A 146 -55.22 -31.42 -23.39
N LEU A 147 -54.45 -30.34 -23.59
CA LEU A 147 -54.79 -29.22 -24.48
C LEU A 147 -55.15 -29.71 -25.89
N TYR A 148 -54.35 -30.60 -26.48
CA TYR A 148 -54.62 -31.12 -27.83
C TYR A 148 -55.79 -32.11 -27.90
N SER A 149 -56.19 -32.73 -26.79
CA SER A 149 -57.43 -33.52 -26.70
C SER A 149 -58.68 -32.67 -26.49
N PHE A 150 -58.60 -31.63 -25.65
CA PHE A 150 -59.73 -30.78 -25.27
C PHE A 150 -60.04 -29.69 -26.30
N ALA A 151 -58.99 -29.15 -26.94
CA ALA A 151 -59.08 -28.11 -27.97
C ALA A 151 -58.30 -28.53 -29.23
N PRO A 152 -58.78 -29.56 -29.98
CA PRO A 152 -58.06 -30.11 -31.13
C PRO A 152 -57.90 -29.13 -32.30
N GLN A 153 -58.61 -27.99 -32.29
CA GLN A 153 -58.47 -26.88 -33.23
C GLN A 153 -57.18 -26.06 -33.03
N ASN A 154 -56.49 -26.19 -31.89
CA ASN A 154 -55.27 -25.44 -31.61
C ASN A 154 -54.07 -26.00 -32.37
N ASP A 155 -53.30 -25.11 -32.99
CA ASP A 155 -52.11 -25.46 -33.75
C ASP A 155 -50.91 -25.77 -32.84
N ALA A 156 -49.86 -26.39 -33.39
CA ALA A 156 -48.59 -26.67 -32.72
C ALA A 156 -47.93 -25.45 -32.05
N SER A 157 -48.20 -24.24 -32.54
CA SER A 157 -47.69 -22.98 -31.99
C SER A 157 -48.25 -22.57 -30.63
N THR A 158 -49.33 -23.20 -30.14
CA THR A 158 -50.05 -22.79 -28.91
C THR A 158 -49.44 -23.24 -27.59
N SER A 159 -48.36 -24.03 -27.63
CA SER A 159 -47.69 -24.60 -26.45
C SER A 159 -46.24 -24.12 -26.31
N GLN A 160 -45.80 -23.15 -27.11
CA GLN A 160 -44.40 -22.71 -27.14
C GLN A 160 -43.96 -22.09 -25.81
N VAL A 161 -44.81 -21.29 -25.13
CA VAL A 161 -44.49 -20.76 -23.79
C VAL A 161 -44.11 -21.87 -22.80
N ILE A 162 -44.85 -22.99 -22.81
CA ILE A 162 -44.65 -24.10 -21.87
C ILE A 162 -43.32 -24.78 -22.16
N PHE A 163 -43.06 -25.11 -23.43
CA PHE A 163 -41.77 -25.68 -23.84
C PHE A 163 -40.60 -24.75 -23.53
N LEU A 164 -40.74 -23.44 -23.72
CA LEU A 164 -39.71 -22.46 -23.34
C LEU A 164 -39.55 -22.33 -21.82
N SER A 165 -40.60 -22.54 -21.03
CA SER A 165 -40.50 -22.59 -19.57
C SER A 165 -39.79 -23.87 -19.10
N LEU A 166 -40.14 -25.02 -19.69
CA LEU A 166 -39.45 -26.30 -19.47
C LEU A 166 -37.97 -26.25 -19.89
N ALA A 167 -37.65 -25.60 -21.01
CA ALA A 167 -36.25 -25.40 -21.44
C ALA A 167 -35.44 -24.64 -20.37
N ARG A 168 -35.99 -23.58 -19.77
CA ARG A 168 -35.34 -22.83 -18.68
C ARG A 168 -35.20 -23.68 -17.41
N LEU A 169 -36.20 -24.50 -17.09
CA LEU A 169 -36.14 -25.43 -15.95
C LEU A 169 -35.06 -26.51 -16.17
N PHE A 170 -34.98 -27.07 -17.38
CA PHE A 170 -33.95 -28.02 -17.78
C PHE A 170 -32.55 -27.41 -17.71
N THR A 171 -32.33 -26.16 -18.17
CA THR A 171 -31.04 -25.47 -17.98
C THR A 171 -30.67 -25.38 -16.49
N SER A 172 -31.63 -25.11 -15.60
CA SER A 172 -31.37 -25.06 -14.15
C SER A 172 -31.08 -26.43 -13.52
N LEU A 173 -31.75 -27.50 -13.98
CA LEU A 173 -31.47 -28.87 -13.54
C LEU A 173 -30.11 -29.37 -14.04
N ILE A 174 -29.75 -29.07 -15.29
CA ILE A 174 -28.42 -29.37 -15.87
C ILE A 174 -27.32 -28.66 -15.08
N ALA A 175 -27.50 -27.37 -14.75
CA ALA A 175 -26.55 -26.61 -13.94
C ALA A 175 -26.35 -27.25 -12.55
N LEU A 176 -27.44 -27.61 -11.87
CA LEU A 176 -27.40 -28.30 -10.57
C LEU A 176 -26.63 -29.63 -10.66
N GLU A 177 -26.93 -30.42 -11.68
CA GLU A 177 -26.33 -31.73 -11.88
C GLU A 177 -24.81 -31.65 -12.15
N ILE A 178 -24.36 -30.64 -12.91
CA ILE A 178 -22.92 -30.38 -13.13
C ILE A 178 -22.23 -30.03 -11.82
N VAL A 179 -22.79 -29.13 -11.01
CA VAL A 179 -22.18 -28.70 -9.73
C VAL A 179 -22.07 -29.87 -8.75
N ILE A 180 -23.10 -30.71 -8.65
CA ILE A 180 -23.05 -31.93 -7.83
C ILE A 180 -21.96 -32.91 -8.30
N ARG A 181 -21.71 -33.00 -9.62
CA ARG A 181 -20.66 -33.87 -10.18
C ARG A 181 -19.25 -33.31 -9.98
N GLN A 182 -19.09 -31.99 -10.02
CA GLN A 182 -17.82 -31.30 -9.80
C GLN A 182 -17.37 -31.38 -8.33
N GLN A 183 -18.32 -31.40 -7.39
CA GLN A 183 -18.05 -31.41 -5.95
C GLN A 183 -17.69 -32.82 -5.43
N THR A 184 -16.41 -33.19 -5.48
CA THR A 184 -15.91 -34.49 -5.00
C THR A 184 -15.95 -34.60 -3.48
N VAL A 185 -15.63 -33.52 -2.76
CA VAL A 185 -15.55 -33.47 -1.29
C VAL A 185 -16.87 -33.89 -0.63
N LEU A 186 -18.01 -33.45 -1.20
CA LEU A 186 -19.34 -33.85 -0.72
C LEU A 186 -19.57 -35.37 -0.81
N ARG A 187 -19.13 -36.01 -1.89
CA ARG A 187 -19.25 -37.47 -2.07
C ARG A 187 -18.33 -38.23 -1.10
N GLU A 188 -17.11 -37.74 -0.89
CA GLU A 188 -16.15 -38.33 0.04
C GLU A 188 -16.66 -38.24 1.49
N HIS A 189 -17.11 -37.05 1.91
CA HIS A 189 -17.68 -36.83 3.26
C HIS A 189 -18.94 -37.68 3.48
N LEU A 190 -19.80 -37.82 2.47
CA LEU A 190 -20.95 -38.72 2.51
C LEU A 190 -20.55 -40.20 2.66
N GLN A 191 -19.51 -40.66 1.94
CA GLN A 191 -19.01 -42.03 2.07
C GLN A 191 -18.34 -42.31 3.42
N ILE A 192 -17.69 -41.32 4.02
CA ILE A 192 -17.17 -41.38 5.40
C ILE A 192 -18.36 -41.51 6.38
N TYR A 193 -19.36 -40.64 6.27
CA TYR A 193 -20.55 -40.64 7.12
C TYR A 193 -21.37 -41.93 7.01
N LEU A 194 -21.56 -42.46 5.80
CA LEU A 194 -22.22 -43.75 5.56
C LEU A 194 -21.44 -44.93 6.16
N ARG A 195 -20.11 -44.86 6.27
CA ARG A 195 -19.30 -45.87 6.98
C ARG A 195 -19.49 -45.75 8.50
N LEU A 196 -19.53 -44.53 9.05
CA LEU A 196 -19.80 -44.29 10.47
C LEU A 196 -21.21 -44.76 10.88
N LEU A 197 -22.25 -44.42 10.11
CA LEU A 197 -23.61 -44.91 10.38
C LEU A 197 -23.72 -46.44 10.28
N LYS A 198 -22.90 -47.10 9.45
CA LYS A 198 -22.84 -48.56 9.37
C LYS A 198 -22.17 -49.21 10.58
N SER A 199 -21.15 -48.59 11.19
CA SER A 199 -20.54 -49.10 12.42
C SER A 199 -21.42 -48.85 13.66
N TRP A 200 -22.22 -47.78 13.67
CA TRP A 200 -23.15 -47.48 14.78
C TRP A 200 -24.42 -48.35 14.77
N LYS A 201 -24.64 -49.14 13.72
CA LYS A 201 -25.80 -50.05 13.58
C LYS A 201 -25.88 -51.14 14.65
N TYR A 202 -24.78 -51.41 15.36
CA TYR A 202 -24.69 -52.44 16.41
C TYR A 202 -25.10 -51.96 17.82
N ASP A 203 -25.34 -50.65 18.03
CA ASP A 203 -25.85 -50.16 19.32
C ASP A 203 -27.38 -50.35 19.41
N PRO A 204 -27.89 -51.14 20.39
CA PRO A 204 -29.32 -51.46 20.48
C PRO A 204 -30.21 -50.23 20.74
N LYS A 205 -29.72 -49.17 21.39
CA LYS A 205 -30.55 -47.98 21.72
C LYS A 205 -30.79 -47.06 20.53
N LEU A 206 -29.85 -47.03 19.58
CA LEU A 206 -29.87 -46.10 18.44
C LEU A 206 -30.31 -46.77 17.13
N SER A 207 -30.50 -48.09 17.12
CA SER A 207 -30.56 -48.88 15.87
C SER A 207 -31.68 -48.46 14.90
N GLU A 208 -32.86 -48.03 15.36
CA GLU A 208 -33.95 -47.62 14.46
C GLU A 208 -33.73 -46.25 13.83
N GLN A 209 -33.32 -45.26 14.63
CA GLN A 209 -33.00 -43.92 14.12
C GLN A 209 -31.82 -43.96 13.15
N VAL A 210 -30.79 -44.76 13.48
CA VAL A 210 -29.64 -44.99 12.59
C VAL A 210 -30.05 -45.72 11.31
N LYS A 211 -30.94 -46.73 11.36
CA LYS A 211 -31.49 -47.38 10.15
C LYS A 211 -32.26 -46.40 9.26
N ALA A 212 -33.11 -45.56 9.86
CA ALA A 212 -33.89 -44.55 9.13
C ALA A 212 -33.01 -43.48 8.48
N LEU A 213 -32.00 -42.99 9.21
CA LEU A 213 -31.01 -42.05 8.69
C LEU A 213 -30.14 -42.69 7.60
N LEU A 214 -29.66 -43.91 7.81
CA LEU A 214 -28.86 -44.63 6.81
C LEU A 214 -29.64 -44.84 5.51
N LYS A 215 -30.94 -45.19 5.59
CA LYS A 215 -31.83 -45.26 4.43
C LYS A 215 -31.95 -43.90 3.73
N LEU A 216 -32.24 -42.83 4.47
CA LEU A 216 -32.34 -41.49 3.90
C LEU A 216 -31.03 -41.04 3.22
N MET A 217 -29.87 -41.37 3.78
CA MET A 217 -28.57 -41.06 3.19
C MET A 217 -28.27 -41.93 1.95
N THR A 218 -28.74 -43.19 1.88
CA THR A 218 -28.63 -44.00 0.66
C THR A 218 -29.57 -43.49 -0.44
N ASP A 219 -30.81 -43.11 -0.09
CA ASP A 219 -31.80 -42.58 -1.04
C ASP A 219 -31.29 -41.26 -1.65
N ILE A 220 -30.73 -40.35 -0.84
CA ILE A 220 -30.04 -39.13 -1.27
C ILE A 220 -28.86 -39.43 -2.22
N ASN A 221 -28.09 -40.48 -1.93
CA ASN A 221 -26.95 -40.85 -2.77
C ASN A 221 -27.40 -41.29 -4.19
N SER A 222 -28.40 -42.17 -4.27
CA SER A 222 -28.93 -42.65 -5.55
C SER A 222 -29.69 -41.57 -6.33
N GLU A 223 -30.53 -40.77 -5.68
CA GLU A 223 -31.39 -39.80 -6.39
C GLU A 223 -30.67 -38.51 -6.80
N LEU A 224 -29.62 -38.10 -6.08
CA LEU A 224 -28.93 -36.82 -6.33
C LEU A 224 -27.47 -37.01 -6.77
N LEU A 225 -26.70 -37.85 -6.06
CA LEU A 225 -25.23 -37.83 -6.16
C LEU A 225 -24.65 -38.72 -7.26
N GLU A 226 -25.39 -39.73 -7.74
CA GLU A 226 -25.11 -40.40 -9.01
C GLU A 226 -25.24 -39.45 -10.21
N GLY A 227 -26.00 -38.36 -10.04
CA GLY A 227 -26.06 -37.24 -10.98
C GLY A 227 -26.91 -37.54 -12.20
N THR A 228 -27.91 -38.41 -12.14
CA THR A 228 -28.85 -38.69 -13.25
C THR A 228 -30.12 -37.82 -13.20
N ILE A 229 -30.09 -36.74 -12.41
CA ILE A 229 -31.22 -35.86 -12.06
C ILE A 229 -32.13 -35.53 -13.25
N LEU A 230 -31.59 -34.97 -14.35
CA LEU A 230 -32.43 -34.60 -15.49
C LEU A 230 -33.07 -35.83 -16.15
N LYS A 231 -32.29 -36.91 -16.31
CA LYS A 231 -32.72 -38.15 -16.95
C LYS A 231 -33.86 -38.80 -16.18
N ASP A 232 -33.77 -38.82 -14.85
CA ASP A 232 -34.77 -39.43 -13.99
C ASP A 232 -36.04 -38.58 -13.85
N CYS A 233 -35.91 -37.25 -13.88
CA CYS A 233 -37.06 -36.35 -14.02
C CYS A 233 -37.82 -36.62 -15.34
N ILE A 234 -37.10 -36.73 -16.46
CA ILE A 234 -37.70 -36.97 -17.78
C ILE A 234 -38.30 -38.38 -17.89
N ARG A 235 -37.66 -39.41 -17.31
CA ARG A 235 -38.17 -40.81 -17.27
C ARG A 235 -39.54 -40.96 -16.57
N ARG A 236 -39.93 -40.03 -15.69
CA ARG A 236 -41.28 -40.03 -15.08
C ARG A 236 -42.38 -39.64 -16.07
N VAL A 237 -42.05 -39.03 -17.20
CA VAL A 237 -43.02 -38.67 -18.26
C VAL A 237 -43.48 -39.94 -19.00
N ARG A 238 -44.69 -40.43 -18.69
CA ARG A 238 -45.28 -41.64 -19.29
C ARG A 238 -46.32 -41.37 -20.39
N ILE A 239 -46.69 -40.11 -20.61
CA ILE A 239 -47.80 -39.71 -21.49
C ILE A 239 -47.26 -38.98 -22.71
N SER A 240 -47.79 -39.32 -23.90
CA SER A 240 -47.40 -38.72 -25.18
C SER A 240 -48.58 -38.68 -26.14
N SER A 241 -48.53 -37.78 -27.12
CA SER A 241 -49.40 -37.79 -28.30
C SER A 241 -48.60 -37.42 -29.56
N PRO A 242 -49.05 -37.81 -30.76
CA PRO A 242 -48.39 -37.43 -32.01
C PRO A 242 -48.36 -35.89 -32.17
N LYS A 243 -49.50 -35.22 -31.93
CA LYS A 243 -49.59 -33.75 -31.93
C LYS A 243 -48.61 -33.08 -30.95
N PHE A 244 -48.45 -33.63 -29.74
CA PHE A 244 -47.45 -33.15 -28.78
C PHE A 244 -46.02 -33.27 -29.33
N SER A 245 -45.70 -34.43 -29.90
CA SER A 245 -44.36 -34.71 -30.44
C SER A 245 -44.01 -33.79 -31.61
N ASP A 246 -44.96 -33.54 -32.50
CA ASP A 246 -44.80 -32.64 -33.63
C ASP A 246 -44.71 -31.17 -33.19
N ALA A 247 -45.53 -30.74 -32.22
CA ALA A 247 -45.45 -29.39 -31.64
C ALA A 247 -44.11 -29.12 -30.93
N LEU A 248 -43.62 -30.09 -30.15
CA LEU A 248 -42.30 -30.02 -29.52
C LEU A 248 -41.19 -29.94 -30.57
N LYS A 249 -41.26 -30.76 -31.62
CA LYS A 249 -40.32 -30.79 -32.74
C LYS A 249 -40.29 -29.47 -33.52
N GLU A 250 -41.45 -28.89 -33.82
CA GLU A 250 -41.56 -27.59 -34.50
C GLU A 250 -41.00 -26.47 -33.63
N THR A 251 -41.33 -26.47 -32.33
CA THR A 251 -40.82 -25.49 -31.36
C THR A 251 -39.29 -25.52 -31.27
N ILE A 252 -38.68 -26.72 -31.18
CA ILE A 252 -37.22 -26.88 -31.17
C ILE A 252 -36.62 -26.33 -32.48
N ARG A 253 -37.18 -26.70 -33.64
CA ARG A 253 -36.64 -26.25 -34.94
C ARG A 253 -36.70 -24.73 -35.10
N ALA A 254 -37.82 -24.10 -34.76
CA ALA A 254 -38.00 -22.65 -34.89
C ALA A 254 -37.00 -21.88 -34.02
N HIS A 255 -36.79 -22.31 -32.77
CA HIS A 255 -35.87 -21.63 -31.86
C HIS A 255 -34.39 -21.94 -32.14
N LEU A 256 -34.05 -23.12 -32.68
CA LEU A 256 -32.69 -23.36 -33.19
C LEU A 256 -32.37 -22.48 -34.41
N ALA A 257 -33.34 -22.21 -35.28
CA ALA A 257 -33.19 -21.28 -36.40
C ALA A 257 -33.04 -19.81 -35.93
N GLU A 258 -33.85 -19.35 -34.95
CA GLU A 258 -33.70 -18.02 -34.34
C GLU A 258 -32.32 -17.86 -33.65
N LEU A 259 -31.79 -18.94 -33.06
CA LEU A 259 -30.46 -18.93 -32.46
C LEU A 259 -29.35 -18.92 -33.51
N ASP A 260 -29.44 -19.71 -34.59
CA ASP A 260 -28.38 -19.73 -35.62
C ASP A 260 -28.22 -18.37 -36.30
N SER A 261 -29.33 -17.69 -36.63
CA SER A 261 -29.25 -16.36 -37.24
C SER A 261 -28.54 -15.36 -36.32
N LYS A 262 -28.84 -15.39 -35.01
CA LYS A 262 -28.32 -14.44 -34.01
C LYS A 262 -26.90 -14.73 -33.55
N VAL A 263 -26.52 -16.01 -33.49
CA VAL A 263 -25.14 -16.45 -33.22
C VAL A 263 -24.19 -15.98 -34.31
N ASN A 264 -24.66 -15.88 -35.57
CA ASN A 264 -23.87 -15.38 -36.69
C ASN A 264 -23.68 -13.83 -36.70
N GLU A 265 -24.44 -13.06 -35.90
CA GLU A 265 -24.36 -11.59 -35.87
C GLU A 265 -23.09 -11.08 -35.16
N SER A 266 -22.75 -11.62 -33.99
CA SER A 266 -21.59 -11.20 -33.20
C SER A 266 -21.26 -12.15 -32.04
N GLN A 267 -19.99 -12.15 -31.63
CA GLN A 267 -19.48 -12.86 -30.44
C GLN A 267 -20.29 -12.55 -29.16
N ALA A 268 -20.78 -11.31 -29.02
CA ALA A 268 -21.61 -10.90 -27.89
C ALA A 268 -22.98 -11.61 -27.85
N GLN A 269 -23.61 -11.89 -29.00
CA GLN A 269 -24.86 -12.67 -29.03
C GLN A 269 -24.62 -14.14 -28.63
N ILE A 270 -23.43 -14.70 -28.91
CA ILE A 270 -23.09 -16.07 -28.49
C ILE A 270 -23.17 -16.18 -26.97
N LEU A 271 -22.48 -15.29 -26.24
CA LEU A 271 -22.52 -15.24 -24.77
C LEU A 271 -23.96 -15.08 -24.25
N LEU A 272 -24.66 -14.04 -24.71
CA LEU A 272 -26.02 -13.67 -24.26
C LEU A 272 -27.11 -14.73 -24.55
N ARG A 273 -26.88 -15.66 -25.48
CA ARG A 273 -27.86 -16.66 -25.92
C ARG A 273 -27.48 -18.11 -25.59
N SER A 274 -26.23 -18.36 -25.21
CA SER A 274 -25.67 -19.69 -24.90
C SER A 274 -26.55 -20.54 -23.96
N GLU A 275 -27.03 -19.99 -22.83
CA GLU A 275 -27.92 -20.68 -21.88
C GLU A 275 -29.22 -21.23 -22.51
N LYS A 276 -29.74 -20.58 -23.55
CA LYS A 276 -30.95 -21.04 -24.26
C LYS A 276 -30.68 -22.31 -25.07
N PHE A 277 -29.49 -22.41 -25.67
CA PHE A 277 -29.09 -23.59 -26.44
C PHE A 277 -29.06 -24.85 -25.56
N VAL A 278 -28.57 -24.73 -24.32
CA VAL A 278 -28.59 -25.81 -23.32
C VAL A 278 -30.02 -26.28 -23.02
N GLY A 279 -30.96 -25.34 -22.84
CA GLY A 279 -32.37 -25.65 -22.60
C GLY A 279 -33.05 -26.35 -23.79
N LEU A 280 -32.71 -25.96 -25.02
CA LEU A 280 -33.17 -26.65 -26.24
C LEU A 280 -32.57 -28.06 -26.38
N CYS A 281 -31.33 -28.28 -25.95
CA CYS A 281 -30.76 -29.64 -25.87
C CYS A 281 -31.50 -30.51 -24.84
N GLY A 282 -31.97 -29.93 -23.72
CA GLY A 282 -32.88 -30.58 -22.79
C GLY A 282 -34.25 -30.93 -23.40
N LEU A 283 -34.85 -30.02 -24.18
CA LEU A 283 -36.08 -30.31 -24.92
C LEU A 283 -35.89 -31.40 -25.98
N PHE A 284 -34.73 -31.46 -26.65
CA PHE A 284 -34.40 -32.55 -27.57
C PHE A 284 -34.28 -33.90 -26.86
N LEU A 285 -33.72 -33.93 -25.64
CA LEU A 285 -33.70 -35.13 -24.80
C LEU A 285 -35.12 -35.58 -24.41
N LEU A 286 -36.01 -34.64 -24.07
CA LEU A 286 -37.44 -34.94 -23.85
C LEU A 286 -38.09 -35.54 -25.11
N HIS A 287 -37.91 -34.91 -26.28
CA HIS A 287 -38.43 -35.45 -27.55
C HIS A 287 -37.88 -36.86 -27.85
N PHE A 288 -36.58 -37.09 -27.63
CA PHE A 288 -35.95 -38.40 -27.84
C PHE A 288 -36.51 -39.47 -26.89
N THR A 289 -36.64 -39.18 -25.59
CA THR A 289 -37.16 -40.14 -24.61
C THR A 289 -38.64 -40.47 -24.84
N VAL A 290 -39.44 -39.47 -25.23
CA VAL A 290 -40.87 -39.63 -25.53
C VAL A 290 -41.13 -40.40 -26.83
N LYS A 291 -40.32 -40.17 -27.88
CA LYS A 291 -40.50 -40.80 -29.20
C LYS A 291 -39.68 -42.09 -29.39
N GLN A 292 -38.66 -42.31 -28.56
CA GLN A 292 -37.61 -43.34 -28.68
C GLN A 292 -36.83 -43.31 -30.01
N GLN A 293 -37.02 -42.29 -30.85
CA GLN A 293 -36.40 -42.15 -32.17
C GLN A 293 -35.73 -40.78 -32.31
N ALA A 294 -34.47 -40.76 -32.75
CA ALA A 294 -33.70 -39.53 -32.94
C ALA A 294 -34.03 -38.82 -34.26
N ASP A 295 -34.36 -37.52 -34.19
CA ASP A 295 -34.51 -36.67 -35.37
C ASP A 295 -33.13 -36.21 -35.87
N ARG A 296 -32.57 -36.95 -36.85
CA ARG A 296 -31.23 -36.69 -37.40
C ARG A 296 -31.05 -35.25 -37.96
N PRO A 297 -32.01 -34.65 -38.68
CA PRO A 297 -31.92 -33.25 -39.12
C PRO A 297 -31.73 -32.27 -37.96
N ILE A 298 -32.58 -32.31 -36.93
CA ILE A 298 -32.47 -31.41 -35.78
C ILE A 298 -31.16 -31.64 -35.03
N PHE A 299 -30.74 -32.90 -34.87
CA PHE A 299 -29.48 -33.22 -34.23
C PHE A 299 -28.26 -32.69 -34.99
N ARG A 300 -28.26 -32.70 -36.34
CA ARG A 300 -27.20 -32.05 -37.15
C ARG A 300 -27.12 -30.55 -36.88
N THR A 301 -28.25 -29.85 -36.84
CA THR A 301 -28.30 -28.42 -36.48
C THR A 301 -27.74 -28.16 -35.08
N ILE A 302 -28.02 -29.03 -34.10
CA ILE A 302 -27.43 -28.97 -32.75
C ILE A 302 -25.91 -29.17 -32.80
N VAL A 303 -25.41 -30.14 -33.57
CA VAL A 303 -23.96 -30.39 -33.73
C VAL A 303 -23.26 -29.18 -34.35
N ASP A 304 -23.83 -28.58 -35.41
CA ASP A 304 -23.22 -27.43 -36.07
C ASP A 304 -23.27 -26.16 -35.21
N LEU A 305 -24.39 -25.90 -34.51
CA LEU A 305 -24.47 -24.84 -33.50
C LEU A 305 -23.47 -25.04 -32.36
N SER A 306 -23.24 -26.28 -31.91
CA SER A 306 -22.28 -26.56 -30.83
C SER A 306 -20.84 -26.18 -31.19
N LYS A 307 -20.46 -26.27 -32.47
CA LYS A 307 -19.14 -25.83 -32.97
C LYS A 307 -18.99 -24.31 -32.91
N LYS A 308 -20.07 -23.57 -33.18
CA LYS A 308 -20.10 -22.09 -33.14
C LYS A 308 -20.11 -21.56 -31.70
N ILE A 309 -20.93 -22.17 -30.84
CA ILE A 309 -21.15 -21.70 -29.46
C ILE A 309 -20.00 -22.13 -28.53
N GLY A 310 -19.48 -23.35 -28.69
CA GLY A 310 -18.45 -23.90 -27.80
C GLY A 310 -18.98 -24.27 -26.40
N PRO A 311 -18.09 -24.35 -25.39
CA PRO A 311 -18.48 -24.61 -24.00
C PRO A 311 -19.31 -23.46 -23.42
N VAL A 312 -20.40 -23.79 -22.72
CA VAL A 312 -21.33 -22.83 -22.14
C VAL A 312 -21.16 -22.77 -20.62
N LEU A 313 -21.01 -21.57 -20.07
CA LEU A 313 -21.11 -21.35 -18.63
C LEU A 313 -22.58 -21.23 -18.21
N LEU A 314 -22.98 -21.92 -17.14
CA LEU A 314 -24.35 -21.85 -16.61
C LEU A 314 -24.48 -21.04 -15.32
N LYS A 315 -23.90 -21.54 -14.21
CA LYS A 315 -23.97 -20.90 -12.88
C LYS A 315 -22.69 -21.22 -12.12
N GLY A 316 -22.08 -20.22 -11.47
CA GLY A 316 -20.79 -20.40 -10.80
C GLY A 316 -19.74 -20.92 -11.80
N ASN A 317 -19.03 -21.99 -11.42
CA ASN A 317 -18.01 -22.64 -12.25
C ASN A 317 -18.53 -23.84 -13.07
N ALA A 318 -19.85 -23.96 -13.23
CA ALA A 318 -20.49 -25.03 -14.00
C ALA A 318 -20.38 -24.79 -15.52
N ILE A 319 -19.41 -25.45 -16.15
CA ILE A 319 -19.29 -25.53 -17.61
C ILE A 319 -20.08 -26.74 -18.12
N TRP A 320 -20.89 -26.49 -19.14
CA TRP A 320 -21.57 -27.50 -19.95
C TRP A 320 -20.96 -27.55 -21.35
N ASP A 321 -20.74 -28.75 -21.88
CA ASP A 321 -20.39 -28.98 -23.28
C ASP A 321 -21.34 -30.00 -23.91
N ALA A 322 -21.78 -29.73 -25.13
CA ALA A 322 -22.71 -30.62 -25.85
C ALA A 322 -22.15 -32.06 -26.05
N PRO A 323 -20.86 -32.27 -26.40
CA PRO A 323 -20.32 -33.61 -26.58
C PRO A 323 -20.43 -34.48 -25.33
N SER A 324 -20.02 -33.99 -24.14
CA SER A 324 -20.09 -34.77 -22.91
C SER A 324 -21.53 -35.06 -22.49
N PHE A 325 -22.42 -34.07 -22.64
CA PHE A 325 -23.85 -34.21 -22.36
C PHE A 325 -24.50 -35.31 -23.22
N PHE A 326 -24.34 -35.26 -24.54
CA PHE A 326 -24.96 -36.24 -25.42
C PHE A 326 -24.30 -37.62 -25.33
N THR A 327 -22.97 -37.71 -25.15
CA THR A 327 -22.28 -38.99 -24.92
C THR A 327 -22.80 -39.71 -23.69
N ARG A 328 -23.19 -38.95 -22.66
CA ARG A 328 -23.74 -39.49 -21.42
C ARG A 328 -25.22 -39.83 -21.51
N GLU A 329 -26.03 -38.93 -22.08
CA GLU A 329 -27.47 -39.13 -22.13
C GLU A 329 -27.93 -40.10 -23.21
N ILE A 330 -27.32 -40.00 -24.39
CA ILE A 330 -27.64 -40.78 -25.60
C ILE A 330 -26.32 -41.20 -26.29
N PRO A 331 -25.61 -42.23 -25.80
CA PRO A 331 -24.27 -42.61 -26.30
C PRO A 331 -24.17 -42.77 -27.82
N ALA A 332 -25.21 -43.33 -28.46
CA ALA A 332 -25.29 -43.53 -29.91
C ALA A 332 -25.34 -42.23 -30.75
N LEU A 333 -25.67 -41.09 -30.13
CA LEU A 333 -25.61 -39.77 -30.76
C LEU A 333 -24.34 -39.00 -30.34
N GLY A 334 -23.83 -39.23 -29.13
CA GLY A 334 -22.59 -38.60 -28.66
C GLY A 334 -21.36 -38.90 -29.51
N SER A 335 -21.27 -40.11 -30.09
CA SER A 335 -20.19 -40.51 -31.00
C SER A 335 -20.13 -39.72 -32.32
N LEU A 336 -21.15 -38.93 -32.65
CA LEU A 336 -21.21 -38.10 -33.85
C LEU A 336 -20.56 -36.71 -33.67
N PHE A 337 -20.13 -36.35 -32.46
CA PHE A 337 -19.42 -35.10 -32.22
C PHE A 337 -17.92 -35.20 -32.58
N PRO A 338 -17.32 -34.16 -33.17
CA PRO A 338 -15.88 -34.15 -33.48
C PRO A 338 -15.03 -34.05 -32.20
N THR A 339 -13.89 -34.74 -32.19
CA THR A 339 -12.96 -34.83 -31.05
C THR A 339 -12.30 -33.50 -30.65
N GLN A 340 -12.38 -32.47 -31.49
CA GLN A 340 -11.79 -31.14 -31.26
C GLN A 340 -12.59 -30.27 -30.27
N ASN A 341 -13.84 -30.63 -29.95
CA ASN A 341 -14.74 -29.80 -29.12
C ASN A 341 -14.44 -29.83 -27.61
N LYS A 342 -13.21 -30.15 -27.18
CA LYS A 342 -12.84 -30.18 -25.76
C LYS A 342 -12.62 -28.76 -25.20
N PRO A 343 -12.99 -28.47 -23.94
CA PRO A 343 -12.77 -27.16 -23.29
C PRO A 343 -11.32 -26.65 -23.41
N SER A 344 -10.34 -27.55 -23.34
CA SER A 344 -8.91 -27.26 -23.44
C SER A 344 -8.44 -26.77 -24.81
N TYR A 345 -9.19 -27.02 -25.89
CA TYR A 345 -8.91 -26.52 -27.24
C TYR A 345 -9.53 -25.13 -27.44
N TYR A 346 -10.76 -24.93 -26.99
CA TYR A 346 -11.43 -23.62 -26.99
C TYR A 346 -10.61 -22.57 -26.23
N LEU A 347 -10.07 -22.94 -25.07
CA LEU A 347 -9.17 -22.08 -24.28
C LEU A 347 -7.91 -21.65 -25.05
N ILE A 348 -7.32 -22.53 -25.88
CA ILE A 348 -6.16 -22.18 -26.71
C ILE A 348 -6.53 -21.16 -27.79
N GLN A 349 -7.74 -21.25 -28.36
CA GLN A 349 -8.21 -20.28 -29.37
C GLN A 349 -8.62 -18.93 -28.76
N MET A 350 -9.13 -18.93 -27.52
CA MET A 350 -9.66 -17.74 -26.85
C MET A 350 -8.56 -16.86 -26.24
N VAL A 351 -7.55 -17.43 -25.56
CA VAL A 351 -6.51 -16.66 -24.84
C VAL A 351 -5.79 -15.61 -25.72
N PRO A 352 -5.44 -15.87 -27.00
CA PRO A 352 -4.82 -14.85 -27.87
C PRO A 352 -5.74 -13.69 -28.26
N ARG A 353 -7.06 -13.88 -28.24
CA ARG A 353 -8.07 -12.87 -28.63
C ARG A 353 -8.46 -11.95 -27.47
N LEU A 354 -8.29 -12.45 -26.24
CA LEU A 354 -8.68 -11.80 -24.99
C LEU A 354 -8.17 -10.34 -24.87
N SER A 355 -6.98 -10.03 -25.39
CA SER A 355 -6.40 -8.68 -25.34
C SER A 355 -7.19 -7.64 -26.15
N LEU A 356 -7.66 -8.04 -27.34
CA LEU A 356 -8.50 -7.21 -28.21
C LEU A 356 -9.91 -7.08 -27.65
N GLU A 357 -10.47 -8.19 -27.14
CA GLU A 357 -11.84 -8.22 -26.58
C GLU A 357 -11.96 -7.38 -25.31
N VAL A 358 -10.99 -7.47 -24.37
CA VAL A 358 -10.97 -6.65 -23.15
C VAL A 358 -10.81 -5.15 -23.46
N THR A 359 -9.91 -4.80 -24.38
CA THR A 359 -9.75 -3.40 -24.82
C THR A 359 -11.01 -2.90 -25.54
N GLY A 360 -11.72 -3.78 -26.26
CA GLY A 360 -13.04 -3.49 -26.81
C GLY A 360 -14.10 -3.20 -25.75
N TYR A 361 -14.15 -3.98 -24.66
CA TYR A 361 -15.08 -3.75 -23.55
C TYR A 361 -14.78 -2.45 -22.78
N GLU A 362 -13.50 -2.12 -22.58
CA GLU A 362 -13.09 -0.84 -21.98
C GLU A 362 -13.55 0.35 -22.83
N ASN A 363 -13.28 0.33 -24.14
CA ASN A 363 -13.71 1.39 -25.05
C ASN A 363 -15.24 1.53 -25.12
N GLN A 364 -15.97 0.41 -25.15
CA GLN A 364 -17.44 0.41 -25.09
C GLN A 364 -17.97 1.00 -23.77
N THR A 365 -17.29 0.70 -22.66
CA THR A 365 -17.66 1.18 -21.32
C THR A 365 -17.36 2.67 -21.16
N ALA A 366 -16.20 3.14 -21.63
CA ALA A 366 -15.85 4.56 -21.63
C ALA A 366 -16.84 5.38 -22.46
N LEU A 367 -17.18 4.91 -23.68
CA LEU A 367 -18.20 5.53 -24.52
C LEU A 367 -19.59 5.50 -23.87
N TRP A 368 -19.94 4.42 -23.17
CA TRP A 368 -21.20 4.33 -22.44
C TRP A 368 -21.26 5.30 -21.25
N LEU A 369 -20.17 5.43 -20.48
CA LEU A 369 -20.06 6.39 -19.38
C LEU A 369 -20.17 7.84 -19.87
N LEU A 370 -19.46 8.21 -20.95
CA LEU A 370 -19.58 9.54 -21.56
C LEU A 370 -21.03 9.84 -22.02
N ARG A 371 -21.74 8.83 -22.54
CA ARG A 371 -23.17 8.96 -22.90
C ARG A 371 -24.08 9.03 -21.68
N MET A 372 -23.75 8.37 -20.57
CA MET A 372 -24.48 8.49 -19.30
C MET A 372 -24.32 9.90 -18.74
N ASP A 373 -23.08 10.40 -18.65
CA ASP A 373 -22.78 11.76 -18.22
C ASP A 373 -23.51 12.80 -19.10
N ALA A 374 -23.53 12.63 -20.42
CA ALA A 374 -24.26 13.54 -21.32
C ALA A 374 -25.80 13.40 -21.23
N SER A 375 -26.35 12.20 -21.01
CA SER A 375 -27.81 11.97 -21.00
C SER A 375 -28.47 12.12 -19.63
N PHE A 376 -27.69 12.10 -18.55
CA PHE A 376 -28.17 12.16 -17.17
C PHE A 376 -27.43 13.19 -16.31
N GLY A 377 -26.45 13.92 -16.84
CA GLY A 377 -25.71 14.97 -16.13
C GLY A 377 -26.42 16.33 -16.10
N GLU A 378 -27.01 16.76 -17.21
CA GLU A 378 -27.79 18.00 -17.30
C GLU A 378 -29.13 17.87 -16.55
N SER A 379 -29.72 19.01 -16.16
CA SER A 379 -31.07 19.09 -15.59
C SER A 379 -32.08 19.20 -16.72
N ASP A 380 -32.74 18.08 -17.04
CA ASP A 380 -33.83 18.07 -18.02
C ASP A 380 -35.10 18.69 -17.41
N ASP A 381 -35.49 19.87 -17.89
CA ASP A 381 -36.83 20.44 -17.61
C ASP A 381 -37.92 19.87 -18.56
N ASP A 382 -37.54 19.20 -19.66
CA ASP A 382 -38.47 18.68 -20.68
C ASP A 382 -38.25 17.20 -21.04
N TYR A 383 -39.15 16.33 -20.56
CA TYR A 383 -39.15 14.88 -20.85
C TYR A 383 -39.71 14.53 -22.25
N ASN A 384 -38.91 14.82 -23.29
CA ASN A 384 -39.24 14.44 -24.67
C ASN A 384 -39.27 12.90 -24.89
N VAL A 385 -40.20 12.42 -25.73
CA VAL A 385 -40.36 10.97 -26.02
C VAL A 385 -39.10 10.37 -26.69
N GLU A 386 -38.36 11.18 -27.45
CA GLU A 386 -37.09 10.80 -28.08
C GLU A 386 -35.96 10.65 -27.04
N THR A 387 -35.83 11.58 -26.08
CA THR A 387 -34.81 11.52 -25.02
C THR A 387 -35.06 10.31 -24.12
N LEU A 388 -36.33 10.04 -23.77
CA LEU A 388 -36.74 8.81 -23.06
C LEU A 388 -36.40 7.52 -23.83
N LYS A 389 -36.65 7.47 -25.15
CA LYS A 389 -36.26 6.33 -25.99
C LYS A 389 -34.74 6.13 -26.00
N ASN A 390 -33.95 7.20 -25.98
CA ASN A 390 -32.49 7.12 -25.97
C ASN A 390 -31.94 6.72 -24.59
N LYS A 391 -32.48 7.27 -23.48
CA LYS A 391 -32.20 6.82 -22.10
C LYS A 391 -32.49 5.32 -21.93
N CYS A 392 -33.63 4.84 -22.40
CA CYS A 392 -34.00 3.41 -22.37
C CYS A 392 -33.02 2.54 -23.18
N LYS A 393 -32.65 2.93 -24.41
CA LYS A 393 -31.61 2.23 -25.20
C LYS A 393 -30.28 2.17 -24.46
N LEU A 394 -29.87 3.25 -23.80
CA LEU A 394 -28.60 3.36 -23.08
C LEU A 394 -28.55 2.45 -21.84
N LEU A 395 -29.64 2.39 -21.06
CA LEU A 395 -29.77 1.46 -19.92
C LEU A 395 -29.73 -0.01 -20.36
N LEU A 396 -30.39 -0.35 -21.46
CA LEU A 396 -30.36 -1.69 -22.06
C LEU A 396 -28.97 -2.04 -22.63
N GLN A 397 -28.27 -1.06 -23.21
CA GLN A 397 -26.88 -1.22 -23.66
C GLN A 397 -25.97 -1.57 -22.48
N GLY A 398 -26.04 -0.80 -21.37
CA GLY A 398 -25.25 -1.05 -20.16
C GLY A 398 -25.52 -2.43 -19.56
N HIS A 399 -26.79 -2.85 -19.48
CA HIS A 399 -27.17 -4.19 -19.03
C HIS A 399 -26.57 -5.31 -19.91
N ASN A 400 -26.58 -5.15 -21.23
CA ASN A 400 -25.98 -6.13 -22.15
C ASN A 400 -24.45 -6.19 -22.01
N ILE A 401 -23.77 -5.04 -21.86
CA ILE A 401 -22.31 -5.01 -21.65
C ILE A 401 -21.95 -5.75 -20.36
N VAL A 402 -22.62 -5.44 -19.23
CA VAL A 402 -22.39 -6.13 -17.94
C VAL A 402 -22.54 -7.64 -18.09
N ARG A 403 -23.60 -8.12 -18.75
CA ARG A 403 -23.82 -9.55 -18.97
C ARG A 403 -22.72 -10.19 -19.82
N CYS A 404 -22.33 -9.56 -20.92
CA CYS A 404 -21.25 -10.06 -21.78
C CYS A 404 -19.93 -10.17 -20.99
N VAL A 405 -19.53 -9.11 -20.29
CA VAL A 405 -18.26 -9.07 -19.55
C VAL A 405 -18.27 -10.07 -18.39
N ASN A 406 -19.36 -10.17 -17.62
CA ASN A 406 -19.45 -11.13 -16.51
C ASN A 406 -19.47 -12.58 -17.00
N GLN A 407 -20.21 -12.90 -18.08
CA GLN A 407 -20.18 -14.24 -18.68
C GLN A 407 -18.78 -14.58 -19.24
N HIS A 408 -18.12 -13.63 -19.92
CA HIS A 408 -16.77 -13.83 -20.47
C HIS A 408 -15.74 -14.07 -19.35
N LEU A 409 -15.72 -13.23 -18.31
CA LEU A 409 -14.83 -13.34 -17.16
C LEU A 409 -14.92 -14.72 -16.47
N ASN A 410 -16.14 -15.13 -16.09
CA ASN A 410 -16.33 -16.42 -15.42
C ASN A 410 -16.04 -17.61 -16.36
N LEU A 411 -16.32 -17.49 -17.67
CA LEU A 411 -15.99 -18.52 -18.65
C LEU A 411 -14.47 -18.71 -18.76
N VAL A 412 -13.68 -17.62 -18.79
CA VAL A 412 -12.20 -17.68 -18.83
C VAL A 412 -11.65 -18.39 -17.60
N VAL A 413 -12.09 -18.01 -16.40
CA VAL A 413 -11.63 -18.64 -15.15
C VAL A 413 -12.03 -20.11 -15.10
N SER A 414 -13.31 -20.42 -15.35
CA SER A 414 -13.83 -21.79 -15.32
C SER A 414 -13.16 -22.70 -16.36
N LEU A 415 -12.81 -22.18 -17.54
CA LEU A 415 -12.13 -22.96 -18.58
C LEU A 415 -10.72 -23.36 -18.17
N HIS A 416 -9.98 -22.52 -17.44
CA HIS A 416 -8.66 -22.88 -16.90
C HIS A 416 -8.77 -23.99 -15.84
N VAL A 417 -9.76 -23.88 -14.94
CA VAL A 417 -10.07 -24.89 -13.91
C VAL A 417 -10.45 -26.23 -14.55
N SER A 418 -11.42 -26.25 -15.46
CA SER A 418 -11.89 -27.48 -16.12
C SER A 418 -10.85 -28.10 -17.06
N ALA A 419 -10.01 -27.30 -17.72
CA ALA A 419 -8.89 -27.79 -18.52
C ALA A 419 -7.66 -28.21 -17.69
N LYS A 420 -7.67 -27.97 -16.36
CA LYS A 420 -6.52 -28.14 -15.44
C LYS A 420 -5.25 -27.46 -15.95
N LYS A 421 -5.38 -26.25 -16.52
CA LYS A 421 -4.26 -25.43 -17.02
C LYS A 421 -4.12 -24.18 -16.16
N ALA A 422 -2.90 -23.90 -15.71
CA ALA A 422 -2.60 -22.67 -15.00
C ALA A 422 -2.87 -21.43 -15.88
N MET A 423 -3.45 -20.39 -15.29
CA MET A 423 -3.57 -19.09 -15.96
C MET A 423 -2.19 -18.42 -16.06
N SER A 424 -1.92 -17.79 -17.20
CA SER A 424 -0.72 -16.94 -17.33
C SER A 424 -0.93 -15.61 -16.59
N LYS A 425 0.17 -14.96 -16.21
CA LYS A 425 0.16 -13.63 -15.58
C LYS A 425 -0.57 -12.57 -16.43
N SER A 426 -0.44 -12.61 -17.75
CA SER A 426 -1.16 -11.70 -18.65
C SER A 426 -2.66 -12.01 -18.71
N THR A 427 -3.06 -13.28 -18.74
CA THR A 427 -4.48 -13.69 -18.65
C THR A 427 -5.14 -13.17 -17.38
N LEU A 428 -4.43 -13.18 -16.25
CA LEU A 428 -4.92 -12.65 -14.97
C LEU A 428 -5.08 -11.13 -14.98
N VAL A 429 -4.16 -10.38 -15.61
CA VAL A 429 -4.31 -8.93 -15.80
C VAL A 429 -5.53 -8.60 -16.68
N PHE A 430 -5.81 -9.39 -17.72
CA PHE A 430 -7.03 -9.23 -18.53
C PHE A 430 -8.31 -9.54 -17.73
N ALA A 431 -8.29 -10.54 -16.85
CA ALA A 431 -9.40 -10.82 -15.94
C ALA A 431 -9.66 -9.67 -14.95
N ALA A 432 -8.61 -9.10 -14.36
CA ALA A 432 -8.70 -7.92 -13.48
C ALA A 432 -9.25 -6.68 -14.20
N ARG A 433 -8.82 -6.43 -15.44
CA ARG A 433 -9.37 -5.35 -16.29
C ARG A 433 -10.87 -5.54 -16.55
N MET A 434 -11.35 -6.77 -16.78
CA MET A 434 -12.79 -7.06 -16.88
C MET A 434 -13.55 -6.80 -15.58
N ILE A 435 -12.99 -7.12 -14.41
CA ILE A 435 -13.58 -6.76 -13.11
C ILE A 435 -13.71 -5.25 -12.95
N CYS A 436 -12.71 -4.50 -13.41
CA CYS A 436 -12.72 -3.03 -13.34
C CYS A 436 -13.75 -2.41 -14.28
N VAL A 437 -13.94 -2.98 -15.48
CA VAL A 437 -15.05 -2.63 -16.38
C VAL A 437 -16.41 -2.85 -15.71
N LEU A 438 -16.63 -3.99 -15.03
CA LEU A 438 -17.88 -4.25 -14.30
C LEU A 438 -18.12 -3.24 -13.17
N ASN A 439 -17.08 -2.82 -12.46
CA ASN A 439 -17.18 -1.80 -11.42
C ASN A 439 -17.39 -0.39 -11.97
N ALA A 440 -16.76 -0.03 -13.08
CA ALA A 440 -17.01 1.25 -13.75
C ALA A 440 -18.49 1.35 -14.19
N LEU A 441 -19.07 0.25 -14.69
CA LEU A 441 -20.50 0.17 -15.03
C LEU A 441 -21.41 0.28 -13.79
N LYS A 442 -21.05 -0.38 -12.67
CA LYS A 442 -21.74 -0.26 -11.38
C LYS A 442 -21.70 1.17 -10.83
N GLN A 443 -20.52 1.78 -10.80
CA GLN A 443 -20.31 3.14 -10.30
C GLN A 443 -21.05 4.18 -11.16
N GLY A 444 -20.98 4.04 -12.50
CA GLY A 444 -21.68 4.90 -13.46
C GLY A 444 -23.20 4.94 -13.28
N LEU A 445 -23.85 3.81 -12.95
CA LEU A 445 -25.27 3.83 -12.57
C LEU A 445 -25.49 4.46 -11.19
N SER A 446 -24.67 4.10 -10.19
CA SER A 446 -24.85 4.61 -8.82
C SER A 446 -24.75 6.14 -8.73
N ARG A 447 -23.94 6.77 -9.60
CA ARG A 447 -23.78 8.23 -9.71
C ARG A 447 -25.08 8.94 -10.10
N TYR A 448 -25.95 8.30 -10.87
CA TYR A 448 -27.18 8.89 -11.43
C TYR A 448 -28.47 8.18 -10.97
N GLN A 449 -28.40 7.42 -9.87
CA GLN A 449 -29.44 6.47 -9.46
C GLN A 449 -30.86 7.05 -9.45
N SER A 450 -31.07 8.22 -8.85
CA SER A 450 -32.38 8.87 -8.77
C SER A 450 -32.98 9.21 -10.14
N ARG A 451 -32.16 9.79 -11.04
CA ARG A 451 -32.55 10.15 -12.42
C ARG A 451 -32.78 8.90 -13.28
N ILE A 452 -32.10 7.79 -12.98
CA ILE A 452 -32.31 6.50 -13.63
C ILE A 452 -33.65 5.89 -13.21
N ASP A 453 -34.01 5.93 -11.92
CA ASP A 453 -35.28 5.38 -11.43
C ASP A 453 -36.49 6.14 -12.00
N GLU A 454 -36.40 7.47 -12.12
CA GLU A 454 -37.40 8.31 -12.80
C GLU A 454 -37.51 7.98 -14.30
N ALA A 455 -36.37 7.89 -15.00
CA ALA A 455 -36.34 7.52 -16.42
C ALA A 455 -36.86 6.09 -16.67
N ILE A 456 -36.68 5.16 -15.72
CA ILE A 456 -37.28 3.81 -15.77
C ILE A 456 -38.80 3.88 -15.68
N ALA A 457 -39.37 4.68 -14.77
CA ALA A 457 -40.81 4.83 -14.63
C ALA A 457 -41.47 5.38 -15.92
N HIS A 458 -40.89 6.43 -16.51
CA HIS A 458 -41.38 6.99 -17.78
C HIS A 458 -41.16 6.05 -18.97
N ALA A 459 -40.03 5.33 -19.02
CA ALA A 459 -39.77 4.35 -20.06
C ALA A 459 -40.72 3.15 -19.99
N ASP A 460 -41.04 2.67 -18.79
CA ASP A 460 -42.02 1.61 -18.53
C ASP A 460 -43.43 2.04 -19.01
N GLN A 461 -43.88 3.24 -18.64
CA GLN A 461 -45.16 3.79 -19.09
C GLN A 461 -45.24 3.94 -20.62
N ASN A 462 -44.17 4.42 -21.26
CA ASN A 462 -44.09 4.58 -22.72
C ASN A 462 -44.11 3.22 -23.46
N LEU A 463 -43.41 2.22 -22.92
CA LEU A 463 -43.42 0.85 -23.46
C LEU A 463 -44.80 0.19 -23.31
N HIS A 464 -45.46 0.37 -22.16
CA HIS A 464 -46.85 -0.04 -21.97
C HIS A 464 -47.79 0.61 -22.99
N HIS A 465 -47.66 1.93 -23.23
CA HIS A 465 -48.46 2.65 -24.22
C HIS A 465 -48.30 2.07 -25.63
N GLN A 466 -47.07 1.88 -26.11
CA GLN A 466 -46.79 1.31 -27.44
C GLN A 466 -47.33 -0.14 -27.59
N LEU A 467 -47.24 -0.95 -26.55
CA LEU A 467 -47.77 -2.32 -26.56
C LEU A 467 -49.31 -2.34 -26.50
N LEU A 468 -49.94 -1.42 -25.76
CA LEU A 468 -51.40 -1.26 -25.75
C LEU A 468 -51.91 -0.72 -27.09
N GLU A 469 -51.23 0.24 -27.71
CA GLU A 469 -51.62 0.78 -29.03
C GLU A 469 -51.58 -0.30 -30.12
N THR A 470 -50.55 -1.14 -30.14
CA THR A 470 -50.47 -2.28 -31.07
C THR A 470 -51.55 -3.32 -30.78
N VAL A 471 -51.86 -3.64 -29.52
CA VAL A 471 -52.99 -4.52 -29.15
C VAL A 471 -54.34 -3.92 -29.57
N MET A 472 -54.54 -2.60 -29.45
CA MET A 472 -55.76 -1.93 -29.94
C MET A 472 -55.88 -1.98 -31.47
N LYS A 473 -54.79 -1.80 -32.21
CA LYS A 473 -54.76 -1.98 -33.67
C LYS A 473 -55.10 -3.42 -34.07
N ILE A 474 -54.60 -4.42 -33.34
CA ILE A 474 -54.97 -5.83 -33.53
C ILE A 474 -56.46 -6.05 -33.26
N LYS A 475 -57.01 -5.50 -32.17
CA LYS A 475 -58.44 -5.56 -31.81
C LYS A 475 -59.34 -4.95 -32.90
N GLN A 476 -58.93 -3.84 -33.50
CA GLN A 476 -59.63 -3.24 -34.65
C GLN A 476 -59.55 -4.13 -35.90
N LYS A 477 -58.36 -4.63 -36.27
CA LYS A 477 -58.19 -5.56 -37.39
C LYS A 477 -59.07 -6.82 -37.24
N MET A 478 -59.09 -7.41 -36.04
CA MET A 478 -59.94 -8.58 -35.69
C MET A 478 -61.44 -8.29 -35.85
N SER A 479 -61.89 -7.07 -35.54
CA SER A 479 -63.32 -6.71 -35.56
C SER A 479 -63.89 -6.55 -36.97
N ASN A 480 -63.02 -6.38 -37.98
CA ASN A 480 -63.43 -6.18 -39.38
C ASN A 480 -63.66 -7.50 -40.17
N GLU A 481 -63.29 -8.67 -39.60
CA GLU A 481 -63.45 -9.95 -40.28
C GLU A 481 -64.82 -10.62 -40.02
N LYS A 482 -65.60 -10.84 -41.07
CA LYS A 482 -66.99 -11.34 -40.96
C LYS A 482 -67.16 -12.85 -40.70
N LYS A 483 -66.12 -13.68 -40.77
CA LYS A 483 -66.19 -15.12 -40.48
C LYS A 483 -65.87 -15.40 -39.01
N THR A 484 -66.73 -16.13 -38.30
CA THR A 484 -66.55 -16.54 -36.89
C THR A 484 -66.20 -18.01 -36.74
N ASP A 485 -64.90 -18.32 -36.58
CA ASP A 485 -64.42 -19.66 -36.24
C ASP A 485 -64.10 -19.78 -34.73
N LYS A 486 -64.09 -21.00 -34.17
CA LYS A 486 -63.68 -21.24 -32.77
C LYS A 486 -62.29 -20.65 -32.46
N LYS A 487 -61.32 -20.81 -33.37
CA LYS A 487 -59.96 -20.19 -33.27
C LYS A 487 -60.03 -18.66 -33.09
N LYS A 488 -61.00 -17.98 -33.71
CA LYS A 488 -61.15 -16.52 -33.63
C LYS A 488 -61.79 -16.07 -32.32
N LEU A 489 -62.68 -16.89 -31.75
CA LEU A 489 -63.23 -16.67 -30.42
C LEU A 489 -62.11 -16.76 -29.36
N ASP A 490 -61.28 -17.80 -29.44
CA ASP A 490 -60.11 -17.99 -28.56
C ASP A 490 -59.08 -16.85 -28.72
N ALA A 491 -58.83 -16.35 -29.93
CA ALA A 491 -57.94 -15.19 -30.11
C ALA A 491 -58.56 -13.85 -29.69
N ASN A 492 -59.88 -13.66 -29.83
CA ASN A 492 -60.55 -12.46 -29.28
C ASN A 492 -60.48 -12.45 -27.75
N ALA A 493 -60.59 -13.62 -27.10
CA ALA A 493 -60.29 -13.79 -25.68
C ALA A 493 -58.81 -13.48 -25.37
N ALA A 494 -57.87 -13.97 -26.18
CA ALA A 494 -56.45 -13.65 -26.05
C ALA A 494 -56.13 -12.15 -26.18
N VAL A 495 -56.76 -11.42 -27.10
CA VAL A 495 -56.60 -9.96 -27.24
C VAL A 495 -57.07 -9.23 -25.98
N LYS A 496 -58.23 -9.63 -25.40
CA LYS A 496 -58.68 -9.08 -24.10
C LYS A 496 -57.70 -9.38 -22.97
N LEU A 497 -57.17 -10.61 -22.92
CA LEU A 497 -56.16 -11.01 -21.92
C LEU A 497 -54.87 -10.19 -22.05
N ALA A 498 -54.40 -9.94 -23.27
CA ALA A 498 -53.23 -9.11 -23.52
C ALA A 498 -53.48 -7.66 -23.09
N GLU A 499 -54.65 -7.09 -23.41
CA GLU A 499 -55.05 -5.75 -22.99
C GLU A 499 -55.11 -5.61 -21.46
N ALA A 500 -55.71 -6.59 -20.77
CA ALA A 500 -55.77 -6.64 -19.30
C ALA A 500 -54.39 -6.83 -18.66
N SER A 501 -53.54 -7.66 -19.26
CA SER A 501 -52.19 -7.97 -18.75
C SER A 501 -51.20 -6.82 -18.94
N LEU A 502 -51.42 -5.93 -19.91
CA LEU A 502 -50.63 -4.71 -20.13
C LEU A 502 -51.14 -3.48 -19.35
N LYS A 503 -52.21 -3.62 -18.56
CA LYS A 503 -52.72 -2.57 -17.66
C LYS A 503 -52.13 -2.76 -16.26
N GLY A 504 -51.55 -1.71 -15.67
CA GLY A 504 -50.89 -1.76 -14.36
C GLY A 504 -49.50 -2.42 -14.40
N PRO A 505 -48.85 -2.65 -13.24
CA PRO A 505 -47.43 -3.04 -13.17
C PRO A 505 -47.15 -4.39 -13.83
N PHE A 506 -46.02 -4.48 -14.56
CA PHE A 506 -45.68 -5.63 -15.38
C PHE A 506 -45.04 -6.78 -14.57
N THR A 507 -45.88 -7.65 -14.02
CA THR A 507 -45.43 -8.83 -13.25
C THR A 507 -45.09 -10.02 -14.15
N LYS A 508 -44.34 -11.00 -13.62
CA LYS A 508 -43.99 -12.23 -14.38
C LYS A 508 -45.23 -13.04 -14.82
N LEU A 509 -46.34 -12.99 -14.05
CA LEU A 509 -47.63 -13.55 -14.45
C LEU A 509 -48.13 -12.88 -15.74
N LYS A 510 -48.17 -11.54 -15.75
CA LYS A 510 -48.60 -10.76 -16.93
C LYS A 510 -47.70 -11.01 -18.13
N GLU A 511 -46.38 -11.09 -17.95
CA GLU A 511 -45.44 -11.46 -19.03
C GLU A 511 -45.78 -12.83 -19.65
N ILE A 512 -46.11 -13.83 -18.82
CA ILE A 512 -46.54 -15.15 -19.29
C ILE A 512 -47.88 -15.06 -20.01
N CYS A 513 -48.88 -14.38 -19.43
CA CYS A 513 -50.21 -14.20 -20.05
C CYS A 513 -50.14 -13.50 -21.40
N VAL A 514 -49.32 -12.45 -21.56
CA VAL A 514 -49.10 -11.77 -22.85
C VAL A 514 -48.41 -12.68 -23.86
N ASN A 515 -47.43 -13.49 -23.45
CA ASN A 515 -46.76 -14.42 -24.37
C ASN A 515 -47.69 -15.56 -24.82
N VAL A 516 -48.54 -16.10 -23.94
CA VAL A 516 -49.55 -17.11 -24.34
C VAL A 516 -50.60 -16.45 -25.24
N ALA A 517 -51.09 -15.26 -24.90
CA ALA A 517 -52.04 -14.53 -25.74
C ALA A 517 -51.50 -14.30 -27.17
N LYS A 518 -50.23 -13.93 -27.29
CA LYS A 518 -49.51 -13.77 -28.58
C LYS A 518 -49.51 -15.06 -29.41
N GLU A 519 -49.34 -16.23 -28.79
CA GLU A 519 -49.38 -17.53 -29.50
C GLU A 519 -50.78 -17.84 -30.07
N TYR A 520 -51.84 -17.50 -29.34
CA TYR A 520 -53.21 -17.63 -29.85
C TYR A 520 -53.51 -16.63 -30.98
N ILE A 521 -53.05 -15.38 -30.87
CA ILE A 521 -53.23 -14.37 -31.92
C ILE A 521 -52.45 -14.75 -33.20
N ALA A 522 -51.26 -15.36 -33.07
CA ALA A 522 -50.44 -15.79 -34.20
C ALA A 522 -51.13 -16.85 -35.09
N GLN A 523 -52.03 -17.68 -34.55
CA GLN A 523 -52.77 -18.70 -35.32
C GLN A 523 -53.55 -18.11 -36.51
N ILE A 524 -54.05 -16.88 -36.38
CA ILE A 524 -54.95 -16.26 -37.39
C ILE A 524 -54.16 -15.50 -38.45
N LYS A 525 -52.84 -15.31 -38.27
CA LYS A 525 -51.94 -14.67 -39.26
C LYS A 525 -52.34 -13.24 -39.68
N ILE A 526 -53.11 -12.53 -38.85
CA ILE A 526 -53.56 -11.14 -39.08
C ILE A 526 -52.43 -10.11 -38.89
N ILE A 527 -51.39 -10.46 -38.12
CA ILE A 527 -50.24 -9.60 -37.85
C ILE A 527 -49.15 -9.87 -38.89
N ARG A 528 -48.60 -8.81 -39.49
CA ARG A 528 -47.44 -8.90 -40.39
C ARG A 528 -46.18 -9.33 -39.61
N PRO A 529 -45.22 -10.07 -40.19
CA PRO A 529 -44.01 -10.49 -39.47
C PRO A 529 -43.28 -9.30 -38.82
N ASP A 530 -43.18 -8.16 -39.49
CA ASP A 530 -42.50 -6.96 -38.99
C ASP A 530 -43.23 -6.30 -37.80
N GLU A 531 -44.58 -6.29 -37.83
CA GLU A 531 -45.42 -5.85 -36.71
C GLU A 531 -45.24 -6.80 -35.50
N ALA A 532 -45.11 -8.10 -35.76
CA ALA A 532 -44.86 -9.09 -34.71
C ALA A 532 -43.43 -9.00 -34.14
N GLU A 533 -42.42 -8.70 -34.95
CA GLU A 533 -41.04 -8.53 -34.49
C GLU A 533 -40.89 -7.25 -33.63
N THR A 534 -41.46 -6.13 -34.08
CA THR A 534 -41.47 -4.88 -33.30
C THR A 534 -42.20 -5.05 -31.96
N PHE A 535 -43.35 -5.72 -31.94
CA PHE A 535 -44.06 -6.09 -30.70
C PHE A 535 -43.18 -6.96 -29.78
N ASN A 536 -42.57 -8.03 -30.31
CA ASN A 536 -41.67 -8.90 -29.54
C ASN A 536 -40.43 -8.16 -29.01
N SER A 537 -39.91 -7.19 -29.76
CA SER A 537 -38.78 -6.35 -29.34
C SER A 537 -39.18 -5.46 -28.15
N ASN A 538 -40.30 -4.75 -28.26
CA ASN A 538 -40.79 -3.90 -27.17
C ASN A 538 -41.21 -4.71 -25.92
N LEU A 539 -41.81 -5.88 -26.08
CA LEU A 539 -42.13 -6.78 -24.95
C LEU A 539 -40.86 -7.28 -24.22
N LYS A 540 -39.79 -7.58 -24.97
CA LYS A 540 -38.47 -7.95 -24.42
C LYS A 540 -37.77 -6.75 -23.73
N ARG A 541 -38.02 -5.51 -24.16
CA ARG A 541 -37.54 -4.30 -23.47
C ARG A 541 -38.30 -4.09 -22.17
N LEU A 542 -39.62 -4.19 -22.20
CA LEU A 542 -40.48 -4.00 -21.04
C LEU A 542 -40.13 -4.99 -19.91
N SER A 543 -39.95 -6.28 -20.22
CA SER A 543 -39.62 -7.28 -19.19
C SER A 543 -38.24 -7.07 -18.52
N VAL A 544 -37.33 -6.32 -19.16
CA VAL A 544 -36.05 -5.93 -18.56
C VAL A 544 -36.18 -4.61 -17.78
N ILE A 545 -36.85 -3.60 -18.33
CA ILE A 545 -37.03 -2.27 -17.70
C ILE A 545 -37.88 -2.37 -16.42
N ALA A 546 -39.02 -3.06 -16.47
CA ALA A 546 -39.96 -3.21 -15.34
C ALA A 546 -39.36 -3.90 -14.09
N ASN A 547 -38.16 -4.47 -14.19
CA ASN A 547 -37.45 -5.13 -13.10
C ASN A 547 -35.93 -4.83 -13.15
N TYR A 548 -35.55 -3.68 -13.74
CA TYR A 548 -34.17 -3.37 -14.14
C TYR A 548 -33.19 -3.51 -12.98
N GLY A 549 -33.48 -2.91 -11.82
CA GLY A 549 -32.60 -2.95 -10.65
C GLY A 549 -32.25 -4.38 -10.17
N ASN A 550 -33.21 -5.31 -10.22
CA ASN A 550 -32.96 -6.70 -9.84
C ASN A 550 -32.25 -7.49 -10.95
N VAL A 551 -32.62 -7.26 -12.21
CA VAL A 551 -32.02 -7.92 -13.37
C VAL A 551 -30.55 -7.49 -13.55
N PHE A 552 -30.27 -6.21 -13.31
CA PHE A 552 -28.92 -5.65 -13.34
C PHE A 552 -28.07 -6.17 -12.18
N ARG A 553 -28.56 -6.12 -10.93
CA ARG A 553 -27.83 -6.65 -9.77
C ARG A 553 -27.47 -8.13 -9.93
N LYS A 554 -28.43 -8.97 -10.33
CA LYS A 554 -28.18 -10.40 -10.63
C LYS A 554 -27.14 -10.60 -11.73
N SER A 555 -26.98 -9.63 -12.64
CA SER A 555 -25.96 -9.68 -13.71
C SER A 555 -24.57 -9.22 -13.27
N LEU A 556 -24.44 -8.58 -12.08
CA LEU A 556 -23.18 -8.22 -11.43
C LEU A 556 -22.72 -9.23 -10.37
N GLU A 557 -23.56 -10.21 -10.01
CA GLU A 557 -23.18 -11.24 -9.04
C GLU A 557 -22.03 -12.11 -9.59
N MET A 558 -20.89 -12.09 -8.89
CA MET A 558 -19.63 -12.76 -9.28
C MET A 558 -19.25 -13.91 -8.32
N TRP A 559 -20.23 -14.52 -7.65
CA TRP A 559 -19.99 -15.53 -6.61
C TRP A 559 -19.24 -16.79 -7.10
N GLY A 560 -19.20 -17.07 -8.42
CA GLY A 560 -18.38 -18.16 -8.97
C GLY A 560 -16.87 -17.97 -8.77
N LEU A 561 -16.41 -16.72 -8.64
CA LEU A 561 -15.00 -16.41 -8.36
C LEU A 561 -14.61 -16.60 -6.88
N SER A 562 -15.57 -16.94 -6.01
CA SER A 562 -15.36 -17.13 -4.56
C SER A 562 -14.20 -18.08 -4.25
N SER A 563 -14.22 -19.32 -4.73
CA SER A 563 -13.17 -20.30 -4.42
C SER A 563 -11.79 -20.00 -5.07
N HIS A 564 -11.65 -18.87 -5.78
CA HIS A 564 -10.39 -18.43 -6.39
C HIS A 564 -9.95 -17.01 -5.97
N HIS A 565 -10.72 -16.32 -5.11
CA HIS A 565 -10.50 -14.91 -4.76
C HIS A 565 -9.09 -14.61 -4.23
N VAL A 566 -8.56 -15.46 -3.34
CA VAL A 566 -7.20 -15.37 -2.76
C VAL A 566 -6.12 -15.35 -3.85
N VAL A 567 -6.10 -16.37 -4.71
CA VAL A 567 -5.07 -16.52 -5.75
C VAL A 567 -5.19 -15.45 -6.83
N LEU A 568 -6.42 -15.05 -7.17
CA LEU A 568 -6.67 -13.95 -8.10
C LEU A 568 -6.16 -12.61 -7.53
N LEU A 569 -6.37 -12.35 -6.24
CA LEU A 569 -5.91 -11.14 -5.56
C LEU A 569 -4.38 -11.09 -5.47
N GLU A 570 -3.76 -12.12 -4.91
CA GLU A 570 -2.30 -12.19 -4.68
C GLU A 570 -1.51 -12.04 -6.00
N VAL A 571 -1.90 -12.79 -7.04
CA VAL A 571 -1.22 -12.72 -8.34
C VAL A 571 -1.51 -11.39 -9.05
N PHE A 572 -2.69 -10.80 -8.88
CA PHE A 572 -2.95 -9.46 -9.41
C PHE A 572 -2.12 -8.39 -8.70
N LEU A 573 -2.13 -8.33 -7.37
CA LEU A 573 -1.40 -7.34 -6.60
C LEU A 573 0.11 -7.42 -6.86
N SER A 574 0.67 -8.64 -6.88
CA SER A 574 2.09 -8.85 -7.21
C SER A 574 2.44 -8.57 -8.68
N GLN A 575 1.47 -8.56 -9.61
CA GLN A 575 1.67 -8.09 -10.98
C GLN A 575 1.48 -6.58 -11.13
N MET A 576 0.51 -5.97 -10.44
CA MET A 576 0.37 -4.51 -10.36
C MET A 576 1.66 -3.90 -9.81
N TYR A 577 2.19 -4.44 -8.71
CA TYR A 577 3.40 -3.93 -8.06
C TYR A 577 4.62 -3.99 -8.99
N LYS A 578 4.74 -5.04 -9.82
CA LYS A 578 5.90 -5.28 -10.69
C LYS A 578 5.82 -4.60 -12.07
N ASN A 579 4.64 -4.53 -12.68
CA ASN A 579 4.46 -4.09 -14.07
C ASN A 579 3.68 -2.75 -14.14
N ASN A 580 3.95 -1.85 -13.18
CA ASN A 580 3.00 -0.83 -12.74
C ASN A 580 2.73 0.29 -13.75
N SER A 581 1.76 0.07 -14.63
CA SER A 581 1.15 1.09 -15.49
C SER A 581 0.15 1.98 -14.73
N SER A 582 -0.17 3.15 -15.28
CA SER A 582 -1.26 4.00 -14.75
C SER A 582 -2.62 3.27 -14.70
N VAL A 583 -2.84 2.33 -15.63
CA VAL A 583 -4.06 1.52 -15.73
C VAL A 583 -4.12 0.45 -14.63
N THR A 584 -2.98 -0.12 -14.23
CA THR A 584 -2.92 -1.17 -13.20
C THR A 584 -3.05 -0.63 -11.77
N SER A 585 -2.58 0.59 -11.51
CA SER A 585 -2.75 1.23 -10.20
C SER A 585 -4.20 1.69 -9.95
N GLY A 586 -4.86 2.26 -10.96
CA GLY A 586 -6.28 2.65 -10.88
C GLY A 586 -7.27 1.47 -10.81
N SER A 587 -6.85 0.26 -11.19
CA SER A 587 -7.71 -0.95 -11.17
C SER A 587 -7.69 -1.70 -9.82
N ALA A 588 -6.74 -1.44 -8.93
CA ALA A 588 -6.68 -2.14 -7.65
C ALA A 588 -7.83 -1.82 -6.68
N PRO A 589 -8.21 -0.55 -6.42
CA PRO A 589 -9.35 -0.26 -5.54
C PRO A 589 -10.66 -0.95 -5.97
N PRO A 590 -11.10 -0.88 -7.25
CA PRO A 590 -12.30 -1.61 -7.66
C PRO A 590 -12.12 -3.14 -7.57
N MET A 591 -10.95 -3.71 -7.88
CA MET A 591 -10.75 -5.16 -7.76
C MET A 591 -10.87 -5.64 -6.30
N ILE A 592 -10.31 -4.88 -5.35
CA ILE A 592 -10.41 -5.15 -3.91
C ILE A 592 -11.87 -4.99 -3.44
N GLU A 593 -12.55 -3.90 -3.82
CA GLU A 593 -13.98 -3.69 -3.51
C GLU A 593 -14.85 -4.87 -3.98
N THR A 594 -14.63 -5.36 -5.21
CA THR A 594 -15.35 -6.53 -5.75
C THR A 594 -15.04 -7.79 -4.98
N ILE A 595 -13.77 -8.08 -4.70
CA ILE A 595 -13.38 -9.29 -3.99
C ILE A 595 -13.98 -9.30 -2.59
N THR A 596 -13.93 -8.19 -1.85
CA THR A 596 -14.55 -8.12 -0.52
C THR A 596 -16.08 -8.10 -0.56
N SER A 597 -16.69 -7.60 -1.65
CA SER A 597 -18.13 -7.75 -1.92
C SER A 597 -18.51 -9.22 -2.19
N ILE A 598 -17.67 -9.98 -2.88
CA ILE A 598 -17.87 -11.43 -3.07
C ILE A 598 -17.75 -12.14 -1.70
N CYS A 599 -16.69 -11.87 -0.93
CA CYS A 599 -16.46 -12.45 0.39
C CYS A 599 -17.64 -12.18 1.36
N SER A 600 -18.09 -10.93 1.46
CA SER A 600 -19.23 -10.55 2.31
C SER A 600 -20.59 -11.09 1.83
N SER A 601 -20.72 -11.47 0.56
CA SER A 601 -21.91 -12.16 0.05
C SER A 601 -22.00 -13.64 0.45
N ILE A 602 -20.91 -14.22 0.93
CA ILE A 602 -20.85 -15.58 1.48
C ILE A 602 -21.24 -15.47 2.94
N GLN A 603 -22.34 -16.11 3.34
CA GLN A 603 -22.86 -16.07 4.71
C GLN A 603 -21.97 -16.90 5.65
N ARG A 604 -20.78 -16.38 6.00
CA ARG A 604 -19.89 -16.94 7.01
C ARG A 604 -19.39 -15.85 7.98
N GLU A 605 -19.22 -16.26 9.22
CA GLU A 605 -18.79 -15.44 10.35
C GLU A 605 -17.30 -15.10 10.24
N THR A 606 -16.98 -14.07 9.45
CA THR A 606 -15.72 -13.31 9.32
C THR A 606 -14.53 -13.79 8.45
N PRO A 607 -14.07 -15.06 8.38
CA PRO A 607 -12.63 -15.35 8.32
C PRO A 607 -12.04 -15.19 6.90
N SER A 608 -12.89 -14.82 5.94
CA SER A 608 -12.53 -14.51 4.57
C SER A 608 -12.08 -13.06 4.39
N ILE A 609 -12.47 -12.14 5.27
CA ILE A 609 -12.03 -10.73 5.17
C ILE A 609 -10.61 -10.59 5.73
N ASP A 610 -10.32 -11.26 6.84
CA ASP A 610 -8.98 -11.26 7.47
C ASP A 610 -7.90 -11.82 6.53
N SER A 611 -8.22 -12.85 5.74
CA SER A 611 -7.29 -13.37 4.73
C SER A 611 -7.02 -12.35 3.62
N VAL A 612 -8.03 -11.56 3.21
CA VAL A 612 -7.85 -10.45 2.26
C VAL A 612 -6.97 -9.34 2.85
N PHE A 613 -7.15 -8.98 4.13
CA PHE A 613 -6.27 -8.04 4.84
C PHE A 613 -4.82 -8.55 4.90
N GLN A 614 -4.61 -9.83 5.24
CA GLN A 614 -3.28 -10.43 5.30
C GLN A 614 -2.58 -10.39 3.93
N ILE A 615 -3.28 -10.78 2.85
CA ILE A 615 -2.74 -10.72 1.48
C ILE A 615 -2.41 -9.28 1.08
N LEU A 616 -3.25 -8.30 1.43
CA LEU A 616 -2.97 -6.88 1.16
C LEU A 616 -1.72 -6.41 1.91
N HIS A 617 -1.53 -6.81 3.17
CA HIS A 617 -0.32 -6.49 3.92
C HIS A 617 0.94 -7.13 3.31
N GLU A 618 0.93 -8.46 3.13
CA GLU A 618 2.10 -9.22 2.65
C GLU A 618 2.49 -8.90 1.20
N SER A 619 1.51 -8.69 0.31
CA SER A 619 1.77 -8.50 -1.13
C SER A 619 1.84 -7.04 -1.59
N LEU A 620 1.38 -6.08 -0.77
CA LEU A 620 1.34 -4.66 -1.16
C LEU A 620 1.92 -3.72 -0.08
N VAL A 621 1.48 -3.79 1.18
CA VAL A 621 1.94 -2.83 2.22
C VAL A 621 3.41 -3.04 2.57
N ASP A 622 3.79 -4.27 2.90
CA ASP A 622 5.16 -4.59 3.34
C ASP A 622 6.22 -4.39 2.24
N PRO A 623 5.98 -4.78 0.97
CA PRO A 623 6.87 -4.43 -0.14
C PRO A 623 6.98 -2.92 -0.35
N LEU A 624 5.86 -2.19 -0.35
CA LEU A 624 5.84 -0.73 -0.53
C LEU A 624 6.66 -0.01 0.53
N CYS A 625 6.50 -0.41 1.80
CA CYS A 625 7.24 0.17 2.92
C CYS A 625 8.75 -0.04 2.77
N LYS A 626 9.18 -1.26 2.43
CA LYS A 626 10.60 -1.62 2.24
C LYS A 626 11.21 -0.93 1.02
N ASP A 627 10.48 -0.83 -0.09
CA ASP A 627 11.01 -0.20 -1.31
C ASP A 627 11.07 1.32 -1.21
N ILE A 628 10.14 1.96 -0.49
CA ILE A 628 10.25 3.39 -0.13
C ILE A 628 11.44 3.61 0.81
N GLU A 629 11.60 2.81 1.87
CA GLU A 629 12.76 2.87 2.78
C GLU A 629 14.09 2.70 2.02
N ASN A 630 14.17 1.73 1.11
CA ASN A 630 15.36 1.48 0.29
C ASN A 630 15.65 2.62 -0.69
N ASP A 631 14.64 3.17 -1.37
CA ASP A 631 14.81 4.32 -2.26
C ASP A 631 15.25 5.58 -1.50
N LEU A 632 14.71 5.83 -0.30
CA LEU A 632 15.18 6.90 0.59
C LEU A 632 16.65 6.70 0.99
N ARG A 633 17.07 5.48 1.40
CA ARG A 633 18.48 5.18 1.71
C ARG A 633 19.39 5.36 0.50
N ILE A 634 18.96 4.92 -0.68
CA ILE A 634 19.71 5.09 -1.92
C ILE A 634 19.87 6.59 -2.23
N GLN A 635 18.85 7.41 -2.00
CA GLN A 635 18.93 8.85 -2.18
C GLN A 635 19.93 9.50 -1.22
N MET A 636 19.90 9.16 0.07
CA MET A 636 20.92 9.62 1.03
C MET A 636 22.34 9.29 0.58
N HIS A 637 22.58 8.04 0.21
CA HIS A 637 23.91 7.56 -0.17
C HIS A 637 24.28 7.80 -1.64
N THR A 638 23.52 8.62 -2.39
CA THR A 638 23.84 8.95 -3.80
C THR A 638 25.25 9.55 -3.95
N HIS A 639 25.74 10.24 -2.92
CA HIS A 639 27.08 10.83 -2.90
C HIS A 639 28.22 9.80 -2.74
N LEU A 640 27.93 8.58 -2.28
CA LEU A 640 28.89 7.48 -2.12
C LEU A 640 28.92 6.54 -3.35
N VAL A 641 27.80 6.44 -4.08
CA VAL A 641 27.69 5.55 -5.25
C VAL A 641 28.13 6.31 -6.51
N ALA A 642 29.37 6.05 -6.95
CA ALA A 642 29.92 6.56 -8.20
C ALA A 642 29.31 5.87 -9.45
N ASP A 643 27.99 5.90 -9.58
CA ASP A 643 27.27 5.27 -10.69
C ASP A 643 27.16 6.18 -11.93
N SER A 644 27.20 5.55 -13.10
CA SER A 644 27.24 6.23 -14.40
C SER A 644 26.11 7.27 -14.58
N ARG A 645 26.50 8.53 -14.82
CA ARG A 645 25.60 9.67 -15.09
C ARG A 645 24.93 9.60 -16.48
N ASN A 646 24.20 8.52 -16.78
CA ASN A 646 23.34 8.46 -17.95
C ASN A 646 21.85 8.53 -17.54
N PRO A 647 21.24 9.73 -17.51
CA PRO A 647 19.83 9.90 -17.14
C PRO A 647 18.85 9.22 -18.12
N PHE A 648 19.31 8.79 -19.30
CA PHE A 648 18.50 8.07 -20.28
C PHE A 648 18.62 6.54 -20.18
N ALA A 649 19.53 6.00 -19.35
CA ALA A 649 19.70 4.56 -19.16
C ALA A 649 18.98 4.01 -17.92
N GLN A 650 18.52 4.87 -17.00
CA GLN A 650 17.86 4.44 -15.75
C GLN A 650 16.33 4.54 -15.83
N ASN A 651 15.65 3.40 -15.92
CA ASN A 651 14.18 3.30 -15.76
C ASN A 651 13.66 3.70 -14.35
N LYS A 652 14.51 4.22 -13.45
CA LYS A 652 14.17 4.55 -12.04
C LYS A 652 13.08 5.61 -11.90
N ALA A 653 12.97 6.57 -12.83
CA ALA A 653 11.97 7.63 -12.78
C ALA A 653 10.51 7.10 -12.83
N GLN A 654 10.29 5.97 -13.52
CA GLN A 654 8.97 5.32 -13.51
C GLN A 654 8.67 4.71 -12.13
N ILE A 655 9.64 4.03 -11.50
CA ILE A 655 9.48 3.36 -10.19
C ILE A 655 9.10 4.36 -9.10
N GLN A 656 9.74 5.53 -9.06
CA GLN A 656 9.45 6.54 -8.03
C GLN A 656 8.03 7.14 -8.19
N THR A 657 7.60 7.39 -9.43
CA THR A 657 6.24 7.84 -9.75
C THR A 657 5.19 6.76 -9.42
N GLN A 658 5.54 5.48 -9.60
CA GLN A 658 4.71 4.32 -9.29
C GLN A 658 4.50 4.16 -7.78
N LEU A 659 5.58 4.22 -6.98
CA LEU A 659 5.52 4.12 -5.52
C LEU A 659 4.67 5.25 -4.92
N LYS A 660 4.83 6.50 -5.40
CA LYS A 660 4.01 7.64 -4.95
C LYS A 660 2.51 7.42 -5.20
N ARG A 661 2.13 6.91 -6.37
CA ARG A 661 0.72 6.61 -6.70
C ARG A 661 0.13 5.54 -5.79
N ILE A 662 0.85 4.45 -5.52
CA ILE A 662 0.36 3.40 -4.60
C ILE A 662 0.24 3.96 -3.17
N CYS A 663 1.21 4.75 -2.70
CA CYS A 663 1.19 5.39 -1.39
C CYS A 663 -0.05 6.29 -1.20
N GLN A 664 -0.43 7.03 -2.25
CA GLN A 664 -1.59 7.92 -2.24
C GLN A 664 -2.95 7.19 -2.42
N THR A 665 -2.97 5.87 -2.63
CA THR A 665 -4.21 5.11 -2.81
C THR A 665 -4.87 4.80 -1.46
N GLU A 666 -6.19 4.96 -1.39
CA GLU A 666 -7.02 4.51 -0.28
C GLU A 666 -7.90 3.34 -0.71
N TYR A 667 -7.99 2.31 0.14
CA TYR A 667 -8.83 1.13 -0.10
C TYR A 667 -10.00 1.13 0.89
N ILE A 668 -11.22 1.11 0.34
CA ILE A 668 -12.45 1.06 1.12
C ILE A 668 -12.94 -0.39 1.18
N LEU A 669 -12.90 -1.00 2.36
CA LEU A 669 -13.46 -2.31 2.63
C LEU A 669 -14.82 -2.13 3.36
N PRO A 670 -15.70 -3.16 3.40
CA PRO A 670 -17.00 -3.07 4.07
C PRO A 670 -16.92 -2.89 5.60
N THR A 671 -15.75 -3.13 6.19
CA THR A 671 -15.47 -3.03 7.63
C THR A 671 -14.57 -1.84 7.97
N GLU A 672 -13.51 -1.59 7.19
CA GLU A 672 -12.50 -0.57 7.48
C GLU A 672 -12.00 0.16 6.22
N LYS A 673 -11.28 1.28 6.44
CA LYS A 673 -10.61 2.06 5.39
C LYS A 673 -9.10 1.94 5.56
N ILE A 674 -8.40 1.32 4.60
CA ILE A 674 -6.94 1.24 4.60
C ILE A 674 -6.38 2.46 3.86
N SER A 675 -5.57 3.27 4.56
CA SER A 675 -4.75 4.32 3.95
C SER A 675 -3.32 3.82 3.80
N MET A 676 -2.85 3.67 2.55
CA MET A 676 -1.48 3.22 2.28
C MET A 676 -0.45 4.20 2.81
N LYS A 677 -0.68 5.51 2.62
CA LYS A 677 0.09 6.62 3.20
C LYS A 677 0.28 6.42 4.72
N ARG A 678 -0.80 6.19 5.48
CA ARG A 678 -0.68 6.03 6.94
C ARG A 678 0.06 4.74 7.35
N GLY A 679 0.02 3.70 6.52
CA GLY A 679 0.85 2.50 6.69
C GLY A 679 2.35 2.80 6.53
N VAL A 680 2.71 3.52 5.46
CA VAL A 680 4.09 3.94 5.19
C VAL A 680 4.62 4.89 6.26
N GLU A 681 3.83 5.89 6.66
CA GLU A 681 4.20 6.83 7.74
C GLU A 681 4.55 6.08 9.05
N ARG A 682 3.66 5.21 9.53
CA ARG A 682 3.88 4.40 10.75
C ARG A 682 5.09 3.48 10.63
N TYR A 683 5.35 2.94 9.44
CA TYR A 683 6.51 2.09 9.21
C TYR A 683 7.81 2.90 9.30
N LEU A 684 7.90 4.02 8.59
CA LEU A 684 9.07 4.91 8.59
C LEU A 684 9.31 5.51 9.98
N GLU A 685 8.27 6.00 10.66
CA GLU A 685 8.33 6.49 12.04
C GLU A 685 9.00 5.45 12.97
N ARG A 686 8.51 4.21 12.94
CA ARG A 686 9.04 3.10 13.77
C ARG A 686 10.47 2.74 13.41
N ILE A 687 10.80 2.66 12.12
CA ILE A 687 12.14 2.27 11.65
C ILE A 687 13.16 3.38 11.98
N PHE A 688 12.88 4.64 11.65
CA PHE A 688 13.78 5.76 11.92
C PHE A 688 13.98 5.98 13.43
N TYR A 689 12.93 5.88 14.24
CA TYR A 689 13.07 5.96 15.69
C TYR A 689 13.95 4.81 16.22
N ASN A 690 13.62 3.55 15.88
CA ASN A 690 14.36 2.39 16.38
C ASN A 690 15.84 2.40 15.96
N LEU A 691 16.14 2.75 14.70
CA LEU A 691 17.52 2.83 14.22
C LEU A 691 18.29 3.97 14.89
N THR A 692 17.65 5.14 15.08
CA THR A 692 18.27 6.25 15.83
C THR A 692 18.53 5.88 17.29
N THR A 693 17.66 5.10 17.95
CA THR A 693 17.93 4.61 19.32
C THR A 693 19.05 3.57 19.40
N VAL A 694 19.42 2.91 18.29
CA VAL A 694 20.57 1.99 18.23
C VAL A 694 21.87 2.74 17.92
N ALA A 695 21.80 3.76 17.06
CA ALA A 695 22.93 4.60 16.67
C ALA A 695 22.53 6.08 16.72
N LEU A 696 22.64 6.70 17.90
CA LEU A 696 22.23 8.10 18.11
C LEU A 696 23.01 9.09 17.23
N HIS A 697 24.20 8.72 16.74
CA HIS A 697 24.99 9.55 15.83
C HIS A 697 24.44 9.65 14.40
N ASP A 698 23.61 8.71 13.96
CA ASP A 698 22.99 8.71 12.62
C ASP A 698 21.70 9.54 12.55
N TRP A 699 21.31 10.22 13.64
CA TRP A 699 20.05 10.97 13.75
C TRP A 699 19.81 11.91 12.56
N GLY A 700 20.81 12.67 12.12
CA GLY A 700 20.70 13.60 11.00
C GLY A 700 20.47 12.92 9.66
N THR A 701 21.03 11.72 9.44
CA THR A 701 20.77 10.93 8.23
C THR A 701 19.30 10.50 8.18
N TYR A 702 18.74 10.06 9.31
CA TYR A 702 17.33 9.71 9.39
C TYR A 702 16.42 10.93 9.31
N ASP A 703 16.84 12.10 9.79
CA ASP A 703 16.06 13.34 9.69
C ASP A 703 15.98 13.85 8.25
N GLU A 704 17.10 13.86 7.52
CA GLU A 704 17.11 14.14 6.08
C GLU A 704 16.24 13.14 5.29
N MET A 705 16.23 11.85 5.66
CA MET A 705 15.31 10.87 5.07
C MET A 705 13.83 11.20 5.31
N ARG A 706 13.46 11.83 6.43
CA ARG A 706 12.08 12.28 6.72
C ARG A 706 11.69 13.42 5.79
N VAL A 707 12.56 14.41 5.64
CA VAL A 707 12.34 15.55 4.73
C VAL A 707 12.19 15.08 3.28
N ILE A 708 13.03 14.14 2.83
CA ILE A 708 12.92 13.54 1.49
C ILE A 708 11.62 12.72 1.35
N ALA A 709 11.19 11.99 2.39
CA ALA A 709 9.93 11.25 2.38
C ALA A 709 8.70 12.16 2.24
N GLU A 710 8.69 13.32 2.92
CA GLU A 710 7.64 14.31 2.77
C GLU A 710 7.65 14.95 1.37
N LEU A 711 8.79 15.47 0.91
CA LEU A 711 8.89 16.11 -0.41
C LEU A 711 8.53 15.16 -1.56
N LYS A 712 9.01 13.92 -1.51
CA LYS A 712 8.87 12.95 -2.60
C LYS A 712 7.55 12.20 -2.55
N TYR A 713 7.17 11.67 -1.39
CA TYR A 713 6.03 10.77 -1.24
C TYR A 713 4.81 11.41 -0.55
N ASP A 714 4.93 12.66 -0.06
CA ASP A 714 3.93 13.31 0.81
C ASP A 714 3.68 12.52 2.11
N ALA A 715 4.64 11.70 2.55
CA ALA A 715 4.53 10.92 3.79
C ALA A 715 5.02 11.77 4.97
N LYS A 716 4.12 12.12 5.90
CA LYS A 716 4.46 12.96 7.06
C LYS A 716 4.78 12.07 8.26
N THR A 717 5.99 12.17 8.78
CA THR A 717 6.45 11.40 9.94
C THR A 717 6.70 12.32 11.14
N VAL A 718 6.39 11.87 12.35
CA VAL A 718 6.70 12.62 13.59
C VAL A 718 8.22 12.75 13.80
N GLU A 719 8.69 13.95 14.15
CA GLU A 719 10.08 14.25 14.51
C GLU A 719 10.60 13.36 15.66
N SER A 720 11.88 12.97 15.58
CA SER A 720 12.54 12.29 16.69
C SER A 720 13.09 13.34 17.67
N HIS A 721 12.38 13.63 18.76
CA HIS A 721 12.90 14.43 19.89
C HIS A 721 13.97 13.66 20.73
N LEU A 722 14.86 12.93 20.05
CA LEU A 722 15.98 12.20 20.64
C LEU A 722 17.19 13.14 20.79
N PRO A 723 18.06 12.95 21.80
CA PRO A 723 19.27 13.74 21.94
C PRO A 723 20.19 13.57 20.72
N ALA A 724 20.70 14.67 20.18
CA ALA A 724 21.67 14.67 19.10
C ALA A 724 23.06 14.24 19.62
N GLU A 725 23.40 12.97 19.40
CA GLU A 725 24.77 12.49 19.57
C GLU A 725 25.54 12.63 18.24
N THR A 726 26.87 12.61 18.29
CA THR A 726 27.73 12.51 17.10
C THR A 726 28.89 11.57 17.41
N LEU A 727 29.44 10.89 16.38
CA LEU A 727 30.61 10.02 16.53
C LEU A 727 31.82 10.73 17.17
N ASP A 728 31.89 12.05 17.01
CA ASP A 728 32.91 12.95 17.55
C ASP A 728 32.58 13.50 18.96
N GLN A 729 31.82 12.78 19.80
CA GLN A 729 31.71 13.13 21.23
C GLN A 729 32.98 12.74 22.00
N GLY A 730 34.00 13.58 21.88
CA GLY A 730 35.17 13.59 22.76
C GLY A 730 34.85 14.11 24.16
N LEU A 731 35.88 14.60 24.88
CA LEU A 731 35.71 15.07 26.25
C LEU A 731 34.86 16.36 26.31
N ASP A 732 33.67 16.27 26.92
CA ASP A 732 32.75 17.41 27.10
C ASP A 732 33.45 18.62 27.77
N VAL A 733 33.23 19.81 27.20
CA VAL A 733 33.66 21.11 27.72
C VAL A 733 33.31 21.31 29.20
N LEU A 734 32.14 20.86 29.67
CA LEU A 734 31.77 20.95 31.09
C LEU A 734 32.69 20.11 31.99
N ASN A 735 33.16 18.96 31.50
CA ASN A 735 34.11 18.13 32.24
C ASN A 735 35.53 18.73 32.22
N VAL A 736 35.94 19.36 31.12
CA VAL A 736 37.19 20.16 31.05
C VAL A 736 37.14 21.33 32.04
N MET A 737 36.08 22.14 31.99
CA MET A 737 35.86 23.31 32.85
C MET A 737 35.91 22.95 34.34
N ARG A 738 35.26 21.84 34.75
CA ARG A 738 35.27 21.37 36.14
C ARG A 738 36.65 20.95 36.65
N ASN A 739 37.57 20.56 35.77
CA ASN A 739 38.92 20.10 36.15
C ASN A 739 40.01 20.69 35.23
N ILE A 740 40.02 22.01 35.07
CA ILE A 740 41.02 22.71 34.24
C ILE A 740 42.47 22.51 34.73
N GLU A 741 42.65 22.31 36.04
CA GLU A 741 43.95 21.96 36.67
C GLU A 741 44.46 20.60 36.19
N GLY A 742 43.59 19.57 36.17
CA GLY A 742 43.89 18.26 35.59
C GLY A 742 44.04 18.28 34.07
N PHE A 743 43.26 19.10 33.35
CA PHE A 743 43.34 19.18 31.89
C PHE A 743 44.66 19.81 31.43
N SER A 744 45.00 21.00 31.95
CA SER A 744 46.21 21.75 31.57
C SER A 744 47.52 21.01 31.87
N SER A 745 47.51 20.05 32.79
CA SER A 745 48.65 19.21 33.17
C SER A 745 48.69 17.86 32.43
N LYS A 746 47.54 17.23 32.15
CA LYS A 746 47.47 15.91 31.48
C LYS A 746 47.45 15.99 29.95
N PHE A 747 47.02 17.10 29.37
CA PHE A 747 47.00 17.29 27.92
C PHE A 747 48.18 18.14 27.46
N VAL A 748 48.42 18.12 26.15
CA VAL A 748 49.38 19.00 25.49
C VAL A 748 48.74 19.65 24.27
N TYR A 749 48.95 20.95 24.12
CA TYR A 749 48.43 21.74 23.03
C TYR A 749 49.35 21.72 21.80
N ASN A 750 48.77 21.48 20.63
CA ASN A 750 49.38 21.69 19.32
C ASN A 750 48.80 22.98 18.71
N MET A 751 49.65 23.99 18.55
CA MET A 751 49.24 25.33 18.10
C MET A 751 48.80 25.36 16.63
N ASN A 752 49.37 24.48 15.80
CA ASN A 752 49.16 24.47 14.34
C ASN A 752 47.80 23.85 13.99
N ASN A 753 47.49 22.70 14.60
CA ASN A 753 46.23 21.99 14.35
C ASN A 753 45.11 22.45 15.27
N GLN A 754 45.40 23.28 16.28
CA GLN A 754 44.48 23.67 17.35
C GLN A 754 43.82 22.46 18.02
N THR A 755 44.64 21.48 18.40
CA THR A 755 44.20 20.25 19.07
C THR A 755 44.95 20.02 20.38
N PHE A 756 44.24 19.48 21.37
CA PHE A 756 44.83 18.90 22.56
C PHE A 756 44.94 17.40 22.41
N VAL A 757 46.07 16.84 22.88
CA VAL A 757 46.30 15.39 22.95
C VAL A 757 46.69 15.00 24.37
N GLU A 758 46.09 13.93 24.89
CA GLU A 758 46.40 13.38 26.22
C GLU A 758 47.85 12.83 26.25
N ARG A 759 48.63 13.17 27.30
CA ARG A 759 50.04 12.76 27.45
C ARG A 759 50.20 11.25 27.64
N VAL A 760 49.36 10.67 28.48
CA VAL A 760 49.36 9.26 28.85
C VAL A 760 47.92 8.87 29.15
N SER A 761 47.42 7.84 28.48
CA SER A 761 46.12 7.23 28.79
C SER A 761 46.30 5.83 29.37
N ALA A 762 45.36 5.40 30.21
CA ALA A 762 45.25 3.99 30.60
C ALA A 762 44.68 3.12 29.46
N ASN A 763 44.00 3.75 28.50
CA ASN A 763 43.36 3.10 27.36
C ASN A 763 44.35 2.82 26.22
N LYS A 764 43.93 2.01 25.23
CA LYS A 764 44.71 1.74 24.01
C LYS A 764 44.84 2.95 23.07
N HIS A 765 44.06 4.01 23.31
CA HIS A 765 43.97 5.23 22.51
C HIS A 765 44.14 6.43 23.43
N LEU A 766 44.72 7.52 22.91
CA LEU A 766 44.83 8.80 23.60
C LEU A 766 43.60 9.64 23.32
N ASN A 767 43.04 10.31 24.33
CA ASN A 767 41.95 11.25 24.11
C ASN A 767 42.46 12.51 23.37
N THR A 768 41.66 13.02 22.43
CA THR A 768 41.91 14.29 21.74
C THR A 768 40.74 15.23 21.89
N VAL A 769 41.04 16.54 21.92
CA VAL A 769 40.02 17.60 21.86
C VAL A 769 40.39 18.51 20.69
N ASN A 770 39.45 18.70 19.78
CA ASN A 770 39.56 19.55 18.60
C ASN A 770 38.47 20.65 18.66
N ILE A 771 38.35 21.42 17.58
CA ILE A 771 37.39 22.52 17.47
C ILE A 771 35.94 21.99 17.37
N SER A 772 35.70 20.93 16.58
CA SER A 772 34.35 20.36 16.40
C SER A 772 33.76 19.75 17.67
N HIS A 773 34.59 19.14 18.55
CA HIS A 773 34.16 18.65 19.88
C HIS A 773 33.64 19.81 20.75
N ILE A 774 34.27 21.00 20.67
CA ILE A 774 33.80 22.20 21.36
C ILE A 774 32.51 22.72 20.72
N ALA A 775 32.44 22.82 19.39
CA ALA A 775 31.23 23.27 18.69
C ALA A 775 30.01 22.38 19.01
N ASN A 776 30.21 21.05 19.07
CA ASN A 776 29.19 20.08 19.49
C ASN A 776 28.79 20.24 20.97
N SER A 777 29.75 20.51 21.87
CA SER A 777 29.47 20.79 23.29
C SER A 777 28.68 22.09 23.47
N ILE A 778 29.01 23.13 22.68
CA ILE A 778 28.28 24.40 22.64
C ILE A 778 26.86 24.21 22.09
N ARG A 779 26.66 23.38 21.05
CA ARG A 779 25.33 23.03 20.53
C ARG A 779 24.47 22.34 21.59
N THR A 780 25.07 21.47 22.41
CA THR A 780 24.37 20.68 23.43
C THR A 780 23.95 21.53 24.64
N HIS A 781 24.85 22.39 25.12
CA HIS A 781 24.70 23.08 26.40
C HIS A 781 24.51 24.61 26.31
N GLY A 782 24.60 25.17 25.11
CA GLY A 782 24.40 26.59 24.80
C GLY A 782 25.68 27.45 24.78
N PRO A 783 25.66 28.61 24.08
CA PRO A 783 26.83 29.47 23.88
C PRO A 783 27.39 30.12 25.17
N GLY A 784 26.57 30.30 26.20
CA GLY A 784 26.96 30.91 27.49
C GLY A 784 28.01 30.14 28.29
N ILE A 785 28.36 28.92 27.86
CA ILE A 785 29.50 28.18 28.42
C ILE A 785 30.85 28.81 28.06
N THR A 786 30.93 29.57 26.98
CA THR A 786 32.16 30.27 26.57
C THR A 786 32.63 31.24 27.66
N ASP A 787 31.75 32.14 28.11
CA ASP A 787 32.08 33.14 29.15
C ASP A 787 32.39 32.50 30.51
N THR A 788 31.61 31.50 30.90
CA THR A 788 31.84 30.80 32.18
C THR A 788 33.15 30.01 32.18
N THR A 789 33.53 29.45 31.03
CA THR A 789 34.83 28.77 30.83
C THR A 789 36.00 29.75 30.91
N VAL A 790 35.92 30.91 30.24
CA VAL A 790 36.95 31.97 30.33
C VAL A 790 37.13 32.45 31.77
N ASN A 791 36.02 32.62 32.52
CA ASN A 791 36.06 32.98 33.94
C ASN A 791 36.73 31.91 34.83
N VAL A 792 36.56 30.62 34.52
CA VAL A 792 37.27 29.53 35.21
C VAL A 792 38.76 29.54 34.88
N VAL A 793 39.12 29.76 33.61
CA VAL A 793 40.52 29.90 33.19
C VAL A 793 41.20 31.10 33.86
N TYR A 794 40.52 32.25 33.99
CA TYR A 794 41.02 33.40 34.75
C TYR A 794 41.39 33.03 36.20
N ARG A 795 40.49 32.32 36.91
CA ARG A 795 40.75 31.87 38.29
C ARG A 795 41.92 30.89 38.38
N PHE A 796 42.07 30.00 37.39
CA PHE A 796 43.20 29.08 37.30
C PHE A 796 44.52 29.83 37.06
N LEU A 797 44.55 30.75 36.09
CA LEU A 797 45.72 31.57 35.77
C LEU A 797 46.19 32.38 36.98
N ARG A 798 45.26 32.96 37.75
CA ARG A 798 45.59 33.67 39.00
C ARG A 798 46.39 32.78 39.97
N LYS A 799 45.97 31.53 40.22
CA LYS A 799 46.73 30.59 41.07
C LYS A 799 48.12 30.30 40.51
N GLN A 800 48.23 30.05 39.19
CA GLN A 800 49.52 29.81 38.55
C GLN A 800 50.45 31.03 38.63
N PHE A 801 49.89 32.23 38.56
CA PHE A 801 50.63 33.48 38.69
C PHE A 801 51.08 33.79 40.13
N GLU A 802 50.28 33.42 41.13
CA GLU A 802 50.71 33.44 42.53
C GLU A 802 51.92 32.50 42.75
N ILE A 803 51.92 31.30 42.14
CA ILE A 803 53.07 30.36 42.15
C ILE A 803 54.28 30.93 41.40
N LEU A 804 54.10 31.52 40.20
CA LEU A 804 55.17 32.14 39.42
C LEU A 804 55.87 33.24 40.24
N SER A 805 55.07 34.06 40.93
CA SER A 805 55.52 35.15 41.77
C SER A 805 56.35 34.63 42.96
N GLN A 806 55.88 33.60 43.67
CA GLN A 806 56.62 32.96 44.77
C GLN A 806 57.97 32.38 44.30
N LEU A 807 58.00 31.72 43.14
CA LEU A 807 59.22 31.13 42.59
C LEU A 807 60.26 32.20 42.16
N LEU A 808 59.83 33.34 41.63
CA LEU A 808 60.72 34.45 41.25
C LEU A 808 61.14 35.33 42.43
N PHE A 809 60.35 35.37 43.51
CA PHE A 809 60.70 36.10 44.73
C PHE A 809 61.88 35.45 45.49
N ASN A 810 62.08 34.13 45.35
CA ASN A 810 63.14 33.37 46.01
C ASN A 810 64.53 33.99 45.79
N GLU A 811 65.20 34.39 46.89
CA GLU A 811 66.47 35.13 46.86
C GLU A 811 67.59 34.40 46.10
N HIS A 812 67.63 33.06 46.16
CA HIS A 812 68.65 32.29 45.44
C HIS A 812 68.51 32.37 43.92
N ILE A 813 67.30 32.59 43.41
CA ILE A 813 67.03 32.80 41.99
C ILE A 813 67.21 34.29 41.65
N LYS A 814 66.54 35.18 42.39
CA LYS A 814 66.59 36.64 42.21
C LYS A 814 68.02 37.19 42.19
N SER A 815 68.88 36.78 43.14
CA SER A 815 70.28 37.21 43.23
C SER A 815 71.18 36.69 42.10
N ARG A 816 70.78 35.63 41.39
CA ARG A 816 71.50 35.11 40.21
C ARG A 816 71.09 35.87 38.95
N LEU A 817 69.79 36.08 38.76
CA LEU A 817 69.27 36.86 37.63
C LEU A 817 69.82 38.29 37.65
N MET A 818 69.85 38.96 38.82
CA MET A 818 70.44 40.30 38.97
C MET A 818 71.92 40.36 38.60
N ARG A 819 72.72 39.35 38.97
CA ARG A 819 74.15 39.28 38.61
C ARG A 819 74.38 39.10 37.12
N ASP A 820 73.54 38.32 36.45
CA ASP A 820 73.67 38.08 35.01
C ASP A 820 73.09 39.24 34.18
N ILE A 821 72.13 40.00 34.72
CA ILE A 821 71.70 41.30 34.17
C ILE A 821 72.83 42.33 34.24
N ALA A 822 73.52 42.45 35.38
CA ALA A 822 74.68 43.34 35.53
C ALA A 822 75.78 42.98 34.53
N TYR A 823 76.18 41.70 34.50
CA TYR A 823 77.18 41.19 33.55
C TYR A 823 76.83 41.45 32.08
N PHE A 824 75.56 41.29 31.68
CA PHE A 824 75.14 41.56 30.30
C PHE A 824 75.18 43.05 29.95
N ARG A 825 74.86 43.94 30.90
CA ARG A 825 74.97 45.39 30.71
C ARG A 825 76.42 45.84 30.59
N GLU A 826 77.30 45.32 31.44
CA GLU A 826 78.74 45.65 31.48
C GLU A 826 79.48 45.18 30.22
N ASN A 827 79.13 44.01 29.66
CA ASN A 827 79.88 43.38 28.57
C ASN A 827 79.21 43.53 27.19
N LYS A 828 78.23 44.43 27.06
CA LYS A 828 77.33 44.52 25.89
C LYS A 828 78.03 44.71 24.54
N GLU A 829 79.10 45.50 24.51
CA GLU A 829 79.88 45.75 23.28
C GLU A 829 80.75 44.54 22.90
N SER A 830 81.47 43.97 23.86
CA SER A 830 82.33 42.79 23.65
C SER A 830 81.57 41.53 23.20
N LEU A 831 80.29 41.42 23.57
CA LEU A 831 79.42 40.29 23.24
C LEU A 831 78.62 40.48 21.93
N GLN A 832 78.86 41.55 21.15
CA GLN A 832 78.06 41.91 19.97
C GLN A 832 76.54 41.96 20.28
N GLN A 833 76.17 42.40 21.49
CA GLN A 833 74.80 42.40 22.02
C GLN A 833 74.11 41.01 22.11
N LYS A 834 74.85 39.90 21.98
CA LYS A 834 74.29 38.53 22.09
C LYS A 834 74.48 37.96 23.50
N TYR A 835 73.46 37.33 24.06
CA TYR A 835 73.55 36.69 25.37
C TYR A 835 74.23 35.32 25.29
N PRO A 836 75.39 35.11 25.96
CA PRO A 836 76.23 33.93 25.74
C PRO A 836 75.63 32.63 26.30
N PHE A 837 75.53 31.61 25.45
CA PHE A 837 75.04 30.26 25.79
C PHE A 837 75.67 29.67 27.07
N THR A 838 76.98 29.85 27.26
CA THR A 838 77.70 29.33 28.43
C THR A 838 77.24 29.94 29.76
N ARG A 839 76.59 31.12 29.77
CA ARG A 839 75.97 31.70 30.96
C ARG A 839 74.57 31.14 31.21
N ALA A 840 73.75 30.99 30.17
CA ALA A 840 72.45 30.30 30.27
C ALA A 840 72.61 28.87 30.82
N GLU A 841 73.65 28.15 30.37
CA GLU A 841 73.99 26.80 30.85
C GLU A 841 74.49 26.81 32.31
N LYS A 842 75.29 27.81 32.70
CA LYS A 842 75.71 28.01 34.11
C LYS A 842 74.52 28.27 35.03
N ILE A 843 73.54 29.08 34.61
CA ILE A 843 72.28 29.23 35.35
C ILE A 843 71.59 27.87 35.49
N CYS A 844 71.39 27.12 34.40
CA CYS A 844 70.77 25.78 34.43
C CYS A 844 71.45 24.83 35.42
N LYS A 845 72.78 24.68 35.32
CA LYS A 845 73.58 23.84 36.23
C LYS A 845 73.48 24.33 37.67
N SER A 846 73.58 25.65 37.91
CA SER A 846 73.50 26.20 39.26
C SER A 846 72.14 26.01 39.92
N VAL A 847 71.03 26.09 39.17
CA VAL A 847 69.67 25.93 39.70
C VAL A 847 69.31 24.45 39.88
N ARG A 848 69.84 23.55 39.05
CA ARG A 848 69.80 22.09 39.27
C ARG A 848 70.45 21.70 40.61
N ASN A 849 71.47 22.45 41.04
CA ASN A 849 72.15 22.24 42.33
C ASN A 849 71.43 22.86 43.57
N LEU A 850 70.30 23.56 43.40
CA LEU A 850 69.52 24.11 44.53
C LEU A 850 68.61 23.08 45.24
N GLY A 851 68.66 21.82 44.81
CA GLY A 851 67.86 20.73 45.35
C GLY A 851 66.72 20.29 44.44
N MET A 852 66.27 19.04 44.64
CA MET A 852 65.07 18.50 44.02
C MET A 852 63.90 18.59 45.00
N THR A 853 62.70 18.74 44.44
CA THR A 853 61.44 18.62 45.19
C THR A 853 61.11 17.14 45.46
N PRO A 854 60.21 16.80 46.41
CA PRO A 854 59.90 15.39 46.74
C PRO A 854 59.40 14.54 45.55
N GLU A 855 58.95 15.19 44.47
CA GLU A 855 58.52 14.58 43.21
C GLU A 855 59.68 14.35 42.20
N GLY A 856 60.92 14.68 42.57
CA GLY A 856 62.11 14.56 41.72
C GLY A 856 62.35 15.73 40.74
N PHE A 857 61.43 16.69 40.65
CA PHE A 857 61.58 17.86 39.76
C PHE A 857 62.55 18.90 40.32
N THR A 858 63.37 19.50 39.44
CA THR A 858 64.16 20.71 39.76
C THR A 858 63.26 21.94 39.73
N TYR A 859 63.72 23.06 40.31
CA TYR A 859 63.02 24.34 40.23
C TYR A 859 62.78 24.80 38.78
N LEU A 860 63.72 24.54 37.84
CA LEU A 860 63.53 24.85 36.42
C LEU A 860 62.48 23.97 35.75
N ASP A 861 62.37 22.69 36.14
CA ASP A 861 61.30 21.83 35.64
C ASP A 861 59.93 22.30 36.13
N LYS A 862 59.83 22.79 37.37
CA LYS A 862 58.60 23.43 37.87
C LYS A 862 58.26 24.72 37.12
N PHE A 863 59.24 25.59 36.82
CA PHE A 863 59.00 26.74 35.94
C PHE A 863 58.55 26.32 34.53
N ARG A 864 59.16 25.28 33.92
CA ARG A 864 58.75 24.75 32.61
C ARG A 864 57.30 24.27 32.65
N GLN A 865 56.97 23.39 33.60
CA GLN A 865 55.61 22.85 33.78
C GLN A 865 54.58 23.97 33.99
N LEU A 866 54.94 24.99 34.79
CA LEU A 866 54.10 26.17 35.04
C LEU A 866 53.82 26.96 33.77
N MET A 867 54.86 27.26 32.97
CA MET A 867 54.68 27.93 31.68
C MET A 867 53.86 27.07 30.71
N THR A 868 54.11 25.76 30.64
CA THR A 868 53.29 24.84 29.84
C THR A 868 51.83 24.85 30.28
N SER A 869 51.52 24.79 31.59
CA SER A 869 50.14 24.79 32.07
C SER A 869 49.41 26.12 31.82
N VAL A 870 50.12 27.24 31.97
CA VAL A 870 49.61 28.58 31.62
C VAL A 870 49.29 28.65 30.13
N GLY A 871 50.23 28.27 29.27
CA GLY A 871 50.01 28.32 27.81
C GLY A 871 49.02 27.29 27.29
N ASN A 872 48.89 26.12 27.93
CA ASN A 872 47.81 25.17 27.67
C ASN A 872 46.43 25.78 28.01
N ALA A 873 46.30 26.50 29.12
CA ALA A 873 45.06 27.20 29.45
C ALA A 873 44.75 28.34 28.45
N MET A 874 45.76 29.11 28.03
CA MET A 874 45.60 30.12 26.97
C MET A 874 45.27 29.52 25.60
N GLY A 875 45.79 28.33 25.28
CA GLY A 875 45.45 27.55 24.09
C GLY A 875 44.02 27.02 24.14
N TYR A 876 43.52 26.66 25.33
CA TYR A 876 42.15 26.22 25.52
C TYR A 876 41.14 27.36 25.32
N VAL A 877 41.44 28.57 25.83
CA VAL A 877 40.66 29.79 25.52
C VAL A 877 40.64 30.07 24.01
N ARG A 878 41.75 29.83 23.30
CA ARG A 878 41.79 29.93 21.83
C ARG A 878 40.79 28.98 21.18
N MET A 879 40.88 27.71 21.54
CA MET A 879 40.07 26.64 20.96
C MET A 879 38.58 26.82 21.29
N MET A 880 38.25 27.35 22.49
CA MET A 880 36.89 27.76 22.86
C MET A 880 36.36 28.89 21.95
N ARG A 881 37.16 29.95 21.69
CA ARG A 881 36.79 31.02 20.74
C ARG A 881 36.56 30.45 19.34
N THR A 882 37.46 29.60 18.84
CA THR A 882 37.34 29.03 17.50
C THR A 882 36.17 28.04 17.38
N GLY A 883 35.86 27.27 18.43
CA GLY A 883 34.69 26.38 18.45
C GLY A 883 33.36 27.13 18.54
N ALA A 884 33.33 28.27 19.23
CA ALA A 884 32.18 29.18 19.22
C ALA A 884 31.97 29.80 17.82
N LEU A 885 33.06 30.19 17.14
CA LEU A 885 32.99 30.67 15.74
C LEU A 885 32.52 29.56 14.78
N GLU A 886 33.02 28.33 14.92
CA GLU A 886 32.58 27.20 14.07
C GLU A 886 31.08 26.91 14.27
N TYR A 887 30.60 26.94 15.52
CA TYR A 887 29.17 26.81 15.83
C TYR A 887 28.32 27.93 15.20
N CYS A 888 28.75 29.19 15.31
CA CYS A 888 28.03 30.32 14.69
C CYS A 888 28.06 30.24 13.15
N ALA A 889 29.20 29.89 12.56
CA ALA A 889 29.35 29.73 11.11
C ALA A 889 28.46 28.60 10.55
N GLN A 890 28.30 27.49 11.27
CA GLN A 890 27.35 26.44 10.90
C GLN A 890 25.90 26.92 10.93
N GLY A 891 25.52 27.75 11.91
CA GLY A 891 24.19 28.37 11.96
C GLY A 891 23.96 29.40 10.84
N ASN A 892 25.00 30.15 10.48
CA ASN A 892 24.93 31.22 9.49
C ASN A 892 25.14 30.75 8.04
N ALA A 893 25.47 29.48 7.80
CA ALA A 893 25.68 28.92 6.45
C ALA A 893 24.45 28.99 5.52
N LEU A 894 23.25 29.25 6.08
CA LEU A 894 21.99 29.44 5.35
C LEU A 894 21.62 30.92 5.15
N LEU A 895 22.36 31.85 5.76
CA LEU A 895 22.19 33.29 5.57
C LEU A 895 23.12 33.78 4.46
N PRO A 896 22.71 34.77 3.64
CA PRO A 896 23.64 35.48 2.77
C PRO A 896 24.69 36.24 3.59
N ASP A 897 25.81 36.63 2.96
CA ASP A 897 26.84 37.50 3.56
C ASP A 897 26.26 38.90 3.87
N ILE A 898 25.63 39.02 5.04
CA ILE A 898 24.97 40.22 5.53
C ILE A 898 25.75 40.71 6.76
N SER A 899 26.33 41.91 6.66
CA SER A 899 26.88 42.62 7.82
C SER A 899 25.77 43.13 8.74
N ASP A 900 26.05 43.33 10.04
CA ASP A 900 25.08 43.89 11.02
C ASP A 900 24.40 45.18 10.50
N ASP A 901 25.12 46.00 9.73
CA ASP A 901 24.63 47.28 9.16
C ASP A 901 23.80 47.13 7.86
N SER A 902 23.74 45.94 7.24
CA SER A 902 23.04 45.69 5.97
C SER A 902 21.82 44.76 6.10
N TYR A 903 21.41 44.43 7.33
CA TYR A 903 20.27 43.56 7.58
C TYR A 903 18.94 44.34 7.60
N GLU A 904 18.18 44.27 6.50
CA GLU A 904 16.78 44.71 6.49
C GLU A 904 15.92 43.73 7.32
N SER A 905 15.12 44.27 8.26
CA SER A 905 14.25 43.46 9.11
C SER A 905 13.13 42.82 8.28
N PHE A 906 12.82 41.54 8.48
CA PHE A 906 11.65 40.90 7.83
C PHE A 906 10.34 41.56 8.26
N VAL A 907 10.27 42.12 9.47
CA VAL A 907 9.12 42.93 9.92
C VAL A 907 8.95 44.23 9.11
N GLU A 908 9.98 44.71 8.43
CA GLU A 908 9.91 45.91 7.57
C GLU A 908 9.54 45.56 6.14
N THR A 909 10.18 44.54 5.54
CA THR A 909 9.79 44.05 4.21
C THR A 909 8.36 43.48 4.19
N LEU A 910 7.84 42.95 5.30
CA LEU A 910 6.44 42.56 5.42
C LEU A 910 5.44 43.72 5.21
N LYS A 911 5.82 44.98 5.50
CA LYS A 911 4.94 46.15 5.34
C LYS A 911 4.60 46.41 3.87
N ASP A 912 5.45 45.96 2.95
CA ASP A 912 5.25 46.09 1.50
C ASP A 912 4.54 44.86 0.87
N THR A 913 4.11 43.90 1.70
CA THR A 913 3.42 42.67 1.27
C THR A 913 1.93 42.67 1.62
N PRO A 914 1.08 41.95 0.87
CA PRO A 914 -0.36 41.84 1.17
C PRO A 914 -0.69 41.08 2.47
N PHE A 915 0.31 40.63 3.23
CA PHE A 915 0.16 39.87 4.47
C PHE A 915 0.40 40.70 5.74
N GLN A 916 0.57 42.03 5.61
CA GLN A 916 0.88 42.95 6.72
C GLN A 916 -0.05 42.82 7.95
N ASP A 917 -1.34 42.56 7.72
CA ASP A 917 -2.36 42.46 8.79
C ASP A 917 -2.44 41.08 9.46
N HIS A 918 -1.72 40.06 8.97
CA HIS A 918 -1.73 38.72 9.56
C HIS A 918 -0.82 38.65 10.80
N THR A 919 -1.44 38.54 11.98
CA THR A 919 -0.74 38.44 13.28
C THR A 919 0.27 37.30 13.34
N GLU A 920 -0.10 36.12 12.83
CA GLU A 920 0.75 34.92 12.79
C GLU A 920 2.03 35.15 11.96
N VAL A 921 1.91 35.84 10.82
CA VAL A 921 3.04 36.17 9.93
C VAL A 921 3.92 37.26 10.56
N SER A 922 3.31 38.27 11.18
CA SER A 922 4.01 39.32 11.93
C SER A 922 4.82 38.75 13.09
N ASP A 923 4.26 37.80 13.85
CA ASP A 923 4.93 37.17 14.99
C ASP A 923 6.00 36.16 14.55
N ALA A 924 5.80 35.43 13.45
CA ALA A 924 6.84 34.60 12.85
C ALA A 924 8.05 35.44 12.41
N ALA A 925 7.83 36.58 11.74
CA ALA A 925 8.90 37.48 11.32
C ALA A 925 9.61 38.15 12.51
N LYS A 926 8.90 38.55 13.57
CA LYS A 926 9.54 39.04 14.82
C LYS A 926 10.46 37.99 15.45
N HIS A 927 10.03 36.73 15.48
CA HIS A 927 10.88 35.64 15.99
C HIS A 927 12.08 35.39 15.08
N LEU A 928 11.90 35.38 13.75
CA LEU A 928 12.99 35.23 12.80
C LEU A 928 14.02 36.38 12.91
N ASP A 929 13.55 37.63 12.94
CA ASP A 929 14.38 38.82 13.16
C ASP A 929 15.12 38.74 14.51
N SER A 930 14.47 38.26 15.56
CA SER A 930 15.08 38.05 16.87
C SER A 930 16.18 36.97 16.83
N VAL A 931 15.96 35.86 16.13
CA VAL A 931 16.93 34.78 16.00
C VAL A 931 18.13 35.22 15.17
N ILE A 932 17.90 35.85 14.01
CA ILE A 932 18.98 36.35 13.15
C ILE A 932 19.79 37.44 13.87
N LYS A 933 19.13 38.41 14.52
CA LYS A 933 19.83 39.42 15.36
C LYS A 933 20.58 38.79 16.53
N CYS A 934 20.17 37.63 17.04
CA CYS A 934 20.91 36.90 18.07
C CYS A 934 22.16 36.21 17.50
N LEU A 935 22.04 35.56 16.34
CA LEU A 935 23.14 34.89 15.65
C LEU A 935 24.21 35.88 15.16
N LEU A 936 23.80 37.00 14.55
CA LEU A 936 24.71 38.07 14.11
C LEU A 936 25.43 38.69 15.32
N LYS A 937 24.70 39.05 16.39
CA LYS A 937 25.33 39.54 17.63
C LYS A 937 26.30 38.53 18.27
N GLN A 938 26.06 37.23 18.13
CA GLN A 938 27.00 36.21 18.61
C GLN A 938 28.24 36.13 17.74
N GLN A 939 28.11 36.23 16.41
CA GLN A 939 29.26 36.32 15.50
C GLN A 939 30.09 37.58 15.76
N SER A 940 29.49 38.77 15.68
CA SER A 940 30.13 40.06 15.97
C SER A 940 30.68 40.12 17.40
N GLY A 941 29.99 39.48 18.35
CA GLY A 941 30.42 39.35 19.74
C GLY A 941 31.68 38.50 19.90
N VAL A 942 31.81 37.37 19.20
CA VAL A 942 32.98 36.47 19.28
C VAL A 942 34.16 36.97 18.42
N GLU A 943 33.88 37.72 17.36
CA GLU A 943 34.89 38.49 16.60
C GLU A 943 35.40 39.69 17.40
N GLY A 944 34.54 40.42 18.11
CA GLY A 944 34.92 41.56 18.97
C GLY A 944 35.42 41.21 20.38
N SER A 945 35.12 40.01 20.90
CA SER A 945 35.57 39.57 22.22
C SER A 945 37.03 39.14 22.20
N ASP A 946 37.95 40.09 22.32
CA ASP A 946 39.35 39.77 22.61
C ASP A 946 39.50 39.31 24.07
N TYR A 947 39.13 38.05 24.33
CA TYR A 947 39.35 37.40 25.63
C TYR A 947 40.81 37.49 26.07
N TYR A 948 41.76 37.45 25.11
CA TYR A 948 43.17 37.71 25.38
C TYR A 948 43.44 39.10 25.93
N ARG A 949 42.82 40.13 25.35
CA ARG A 949 42.96 41.52 25.81
C ARG A 949 42.42 41.67 27.23
N HIS A 950 41.20 41.19 27.50
CA HIS A 950 40.60 41.24 28.83
C HIS A 950 41.44 40.49 29.88
N LEU A 951 42.02 39.34 29.53
CA LEU A 951 42.95 38.61 30.41
C LEU A 951 44.28 39.35 30.61
N ILE A 952 44.81 40.04 29.59
CA ILE A 952 46.01 40.87 29.72
C ILE A 952 45.72 42.05 30.64
N GLU A 953 44.70 42.86 30.35
CA GLU A 953 44.34 44.05 31.13
C GLU A 953 44.08 43.71 32.61
N ALA A 954 43.45 42.56 32.90
CA ALA A 954 43.18 42.10 34.27
C ALA A 954 44.42 41.63 35.06
N PHE A 955 45.53 41.24 34.40
CA PHE A 955 46.76 40.77 35.05
C PHE A 955 47.96 41.74 34.92
N GLU A 956 47.99 42.59 33.90
CA GLU A 956 49.13 43.48 33.59
C GLU A 956 49.38 44.51 34.69
N GLY A 957 48.33 45.10 35.28
CA GLY A 957 48.45 46.06 36.39
C GLY A 957 49.21 45.49 37.60
N PRO A 958 48.70 44.44 38.28
CA PRO A 958 49.36 43.84 39.43
C PRO A 958 50.78 43.29 39.15
N PHE A 959 51.07 42.92 37.90
CA PHE A 959 52.39 42.44 37.49
C PHE A 959 53.42 43.55 37.26
N CYS A 960 52.97 44.79 37.00
CA CYS A 960 53.82 45.96 36.81
C CYS A 960 54.01 46.83 38.06
N ASP A 961 53.35 46.53 39.19
CA ASP A 961 53.50 47.24 40.46
C ASP A 961 54.97 47.24 40.97
N GLU A 962 55.42 48.36 41.55
CA GLU A 962 56.78 48.53 42.09
C GLU A 962 57.14 47.48 43.16
N ARG A 963 56.14 47.03 43.93
CA ARG A 963 56.28 45.95 44.93
C ARG A 963 56.77 44.64 44.30
N ASN A 964 56.46 44.43 43.03
CA ASN A 964 56.75 43.23 42.26
C ASN A 964 57.96 43.39 41.32
N ALA A 965 58.86 44.35 41.57
CA ALA A 965 60.04 44.62 40.76
C ALA A 965 60.95 43.40 40.46
N TYR A 966 60.87 42.32 41.22
CA TYR A 966 61.58 41.07 40.92
C TYR A 966 61.03 40.33 39.68
N LEU A 967 59.76 40.54 39.30
CA LEU A 967 59.17 40.02 38.06
C LEU A 967 59.81 40.66 36.83
N GLN A 968 60.37 41.88 36.96
CA GLN A 968 61.15 42.52 35.89
C GLN A 968 62.51 41.85 35.62
N ASN A 969 62.81 40.72 36.27
CA ASN A 969 63.97 39.88 35.95
C ASN A 969 63.58 38.61 35.17
N PHE A 970 62.32 38.43 34.74
CA PHE A 970 61.89 37.19 34.08
C PHE A 970 62.57 36.96 32.73
N TYR A 971 62.77 38.00 31.91
CA TYR A 971 63.34 37.86 30.56
C TYR A 971 64.74 37.21 30.51
N ILE A 972 65.58 37.41 31.55
CA ILE A 972 66.93 36.81 31.61
C ILE A 972 66.89 35.33 32.07
N LEU A 973 65.78 34.87 32.66
CA LEU A 973 65.54 33.46 32.99
C LEU A 973 65.10 32.65 31.75
N VAL A 974 64.44 33.29 30.78
CA VAL A 974 63.90 32.63 29.58
C VAL A 974 64.96 31.82 28.80
N PRO A 975 66.19 32.32 28.53
CA PRO A 975 67.26 31.52 27.93
C PRO A 975 67.45 30.14 28.60
N SER A 976 67.58 30.11 29.92
CA SER A 976 67.75 28.87 30.68
C SER A 976 66.49 27.97 30.67
N LEU A 977 65.30 28.56 30.64
CA LEU A 977 64.06 27.78 30.47
C LEU A 977 63.97 27.14 29.08
N THR A 978 64.40 27.83 28.01
CA THR A 978 64.44 27.22 26.67
C THR A 978 65.44 26.06 26.58
N LEU A 979 66.59 26.13 27.28
CA LEU A 979 67.53 25.00 27.37
C LEU A 979 66.87 23.79 28.07
N ASN A 980 66.22 24.01 29.22
CA ASN A 980 65.53 22.95 29.96
C ASN A 980 64.35 22.35 29.16
N PHE A 981 63.62 23.17 28.40
CA PHE A 981 62.55 22.69 27.52
C PHE A 981 63.07 21.84 26.36
N VAL A 982 64.14 22.27 25.68
CA VAL A 982 64.69 21.48 24.56
C VAL A 982 65.33 20.18 25.05
N GLU A 983 66.03 20.17 26.20
CA GLU A 983 66.48 18.92 26.85
C GLU A 983 65.30 17.97 27.09
N HIS A 984 64.17 18.48 27.58
CA HIS A 984 62.97 17.69 27.89
C HIS A 984 62.25 17.14 26.64
N ILE A 985 62.02 17.96 25.61
CA ILE A 985 61.27 17.51 24.42
C ILE A 985 62.08 16.50 23.59
N VAL A 986 63.41 16.65 23.49
CA VAL A 986 64.26 15.65 22.83
C VAL A 986 64.21 14.32 23.58
N GLN A 987 64.35 14.33 24.92
CA GLN A 987 64.21 13.11 25.73
C GLN A 987 62.82 12.47 25.57
N SER A 988 61.75 13.27 25.50
CA SER A 988 60.38 12.81 25.30
C SER A 988 60.18 12.14 23.93
N ARG A 989 60.75 12.72 22.86
CA ARG A 989 60.74 12.15 21.50
C ARG A 989 61.62 10.89 21.39
N GLU A 990 62.74 10.82 22.11
CA GLU A 990 63.54 9.59 22.21
C GLU A 990 62.77 8.45 22.92
N ARG A 991 62.05 8.73 24.01
CA ARG A 991 61.20 7.74 24.71
C ARG A 991 60.09 7.21 23.79
N LEU A 992 59.45 8.10 23.04
CA LEU A 992 58.42 7.76 22.04
C LEU A 992 59.00 6.84 20.94
N SER A 993 60.19 7.16 20.45
CA SER A 993 60.93 6.35 19.46
C SER A 993 61.31 4.96 20.00
N ARG A 994 61.55 4.85 21.31
CA ARG A 994 61.85 3.59 22.02
C ARG A 994 60.60 2.84 22.51
N LYS A 995 59.39 3.27 22.13
CA LYS A 995 58.09 2.70 22.53
C LYS A 995 57.87 2.60 24.05
N GLN A 996 58.49 3.48 24.84
CA GLN A 996 58.25 3.55 26.29
C GLN A 996 56.95 4.31 26.56
N LYS A 997 56.09 3.76 27.43
CA LYS A 997 54.73 4.30 27.68
C LYS A 997 54.70 5.55 28.56
N ASN A 998 55.72 5.77 29.38
CA ASN A 998 55.71 6.85 30.37
C ASN A 998 56.29 8.12 29.77
N ASP A 999 55.50 9.21 29.80
CA ASP A 999 55.99 10.57 29.56
C ASP A 999 56.65 10.75 28.17
N ALA A 1000 55.93 10.29 27.14
CA ALA A 1000 56.31 10.30 25.73
C ALA A 1000 55.45 11.31 24.95
N ILE A 1001 56.00 12.50 24.70
CA ILE A 1001 55.29 13.65 24.11
C ILE A 1001 55.86 13.96 22.72
N PHE A 1002 54.99 14.24 21.74
CA PHE A 1002 55.41 14.56 20.36
C PHE A 1002 55.50 16.07 20.06
N SER A 1003 54.65 16.92 20.67
CA SER A 1003 54.70 18.39 20.59
C SER A 1003 54.32 18.99 21.95
N ASP A 1004 54.85 20.18 22.29
CA ASP A 1004 54.49 20.94 23.50
C ASP A 1004 54.57 22.46 23.25
N ASP A 1005 53.62 22.98 22.46
CA ASP A 1005 53.56 24.40 22.11
C ASP A 1005 53.04 25.27 23.28
N GLY A 1006 52.44 24.64 24.30
CA GLY A 1006 51.97 25.30 25.51
C GLY A 1006 53.10 26.06 26.22
N PHE A 1007 54.31 25.50 26.27
CA PHE A 1007 55.46 26.19 26.84
C PHE A 1007 55.75 27.55 26.14
N ALA A 1008 55.75 27.56 24.81
CA ALA A 1008 56.03 28.76 24.02
C ALA A 1008 54.96 29.85 24.22
N ILE A 1009 53.69 29.46 24.30
CA ILE A 1009 52.57 30.36 24.59
C ILE A 1009 52.69 30.94 26.00
N GLY A 1010 52.97 30.11 27.01
CA GLY A 1010 53.09 30.55 28.40
C GLY A 1010 54.22 31.55 28.61
N VAL A 1011 55.40 31.31 28.01
CA VAL A 1011 56.54 32.25 28.06
C VAL A 1011 56.21 33.56 27.34
N ALA A 1012 55.58 33.51 26.16
CA ALA A 1012 55.17 34.72 25.44
C ALA A 1012 54.13 35.53 26.23
N PHE A 1013 53.16 34.87 26.87
CA PHE A 1013 52.15 35.52 27.72
C PHE A 1013 52.77 36.18 28.95
N ALA A 1014 53.66 35.47 29.67
CA ALA A 1014 54.37 36.03 30.82
C ALA A 1014 55.25 37.24 30.46
N LEU A 1015 55.93 37.22 29.31
CA LEU A 1015 56.69 38.37 28.79
C LEU A 1015 55.80 39.55 28.36
N ARG A 1016 54.56 39.31 27.89
CA ARG A 1016 53.58 40.37 27.61
C ARG A 1016 53.11 41.05 28.89
N LEU A 1017 52.72 40.27 29.90
CA LEU A 1017 52.23 40.79 31.19
C LEU A 1017 53.29 41.59 31.96
N THR A 1018 54.56 41.21 31.84
CA THR A 1018 55.69 41.92 32.47
C THR A 1018 56.29 43.03 31.60
N LYS A 1019 55.76 43.26 30.38
CA LYS A 1019 56.23 44.26 29.39
C LYS A 1019 57.70 44.08 28.95
N GLN A 1020 58.17 42.84 28.80
CA GLN A 1020 59.60 42.54 28.62
C GLN A 1020 60.06 42.09 27.23
N PHE A 1021 59.19 42.19 26.21
CA PHE A 1021 59.57 41.74 24.86
C PHE A 1021 60.82 42.44 24.30
N THR A 1022 60.93 43.76 24.46
CA THR A 1022 62.11 44.53 24.03
C THR A 1022 63.38 44.13 24.79
N ASN A 1023 63.26 43.90 26.11
CA ASN A 1023 64.36 43.43 26.95
C ASN A 1023 64.84 42.04 26.51
N PHE A 1024 63.92 41.12 26.19
CA PHE A 1024 64.25 39.78 25.67
C PHE A 1024 64.85 39.84 24.26
N ASP A 1025 64.26 40.62 23.35
CA ASP A 1025 64.77 40.78 21.99
C ASP A 1025 66.21 41.33 21.98
N SER A 1026 66.55 42.21 22.93
CA SER A 1026 67.91 42.76 23.11
C SER A 1026 68.97 41.73 23.52
N LEU A 1027 68.57 40.51 23.90
CA LEU A 1027 69.50 39.41 24.20
C LEU A 1027 69.95 38.65 22.93
N HIS A 1028 69.25 38.81 21.81
CA HIS A 1028 69.45 38.04 20.56
C HIS A 1028 69.65 36.52 20.78
N TRP A 1029 68.94 35.95 21.77
CA TRP A 1029 69.22 34.62 22.31
C TRP A 1029 69.22 33.51 21.26
N PHE A 1030 68.16 33.41 20.44
CA PHE A 1030 68.05 32.36 19.42
C PHE A 1030 69.16 32.42 18.37
N ASN A 1031 69.69 33.61 18.07
CA ASN A 1031 70.83 33.76 17.14
C ASN A 1031 72.12 33.22 17.79
N SER A 1032 72.36 33.51 19.07
CA SER A 1032 73.52 32.95 19.80
C SER A 1032 73.46 31.42 19.93
N VAL A 1033 72.25 30.86 20.07
CA VAL A 1033 72.03 29.41 20.09
C VAL A 1033 72.32 28.79 18.72
N ASP A 1034 71.83 29.39 17.63
CA ASP A 1034 72.06 28.87 16.27
C ASP A 1034 73.54 28.95 15.87
N GLU A 1035 74.21 30.08 16.15
CA GLU A 1035 75.65 30.24 15.90
C GLU A 1035 76.48 29.18 16.62
N LYS A 1036 76.22 28.95 17.92
CA LYS A 1036 76.90 27.89 18.68
C LYS A 1036 76.71 26.50 18.06
N TYR A 1037 75.48 26.13 17.70
CA TYR A 1037 75.23 24.81 17.12
C TYR A 1037 75.78 24.68 15.68
N ILE A 1038 75.89 25.78 14.93
CA ILE A 1038 76.61 25.80 13.65
C ILE A 1038 78.12 25.57 13.87
N GLU A 1039 78.73 26.19 14.88
CA GLU A 1039 80.15 25.99 15.23
C GLU A 1039 80.42 24.56 15.74
N GLU A 1040 79.56 24.02 16.60
CA GLU A 1040 79.63 22.63 17.06
C GLU A 1040 79.41 21.61 15.92
N LEU A 1041 78.55 21.92 14.93
CA LEU A 1041 78.41 21.10 13.73
C LEU A 1041 79.65 21.17 12.82
N LYS A 1042 80.22 22.37 12.60
CA LYS A 1042 81.45 22.54 11.79
C LYS A 1042 82.63 21.79 12.40
N THR A 1043 82.88 22.00 13.70
CA THR A 1043 83.95 21.28 14.43
C THR A 1043 83.71 19.77 14.46
N SER A 1044 82.46 19.30 14.61
CA SER A 1044 82.14 17.87 14.49
C SER A 1044 82.34 17.31 13.06
N GLN A 1045 82.10 18.10 12.02
CA GLN A 1045 82.34 17.72 10.62
C GLN A 1045 83.85 17.72 10.30
N GLU A 1046 84.61 18.68 10.80
CA GLU A 1046 86.07 18.73 10.68
C GLU A 1046 86.72 17.54 11.41
N ALA A 1047 86.27 17.24 12.63
CA ALA A 1047 86.68 16.04 13.35
C ALA A 1047 86.35 14.74 12.58
N SER A 1048 85.19 14.66 11.93
CA SER A 1048 84.83 13.49 11.10
C SER A 1048 85.75 13.30 9.88
N ARG A 1049 86.33 14.40 9.35
CA ARG A 1049 87.29 14.34 8.23
C ARG A 1049 88.68 13.91 8.69
N SER A 1050 89.08 14.25 9.90
CA SER A 1050 90.39 13.84 10.46
C SER A 1050 90.45 12.38 10.92
N SER A 1051 89.31 11.74 11.21
CA SER A 1051 89.23 10.42 11.84
C SER A 1051 88.84 9.28 10.89
N PHE A 1052 89.37 9.30 9.67
CA PHE A 1052 89.00 8.36 8.60
C PHE A 1052 89.44 6.90 8.83
N SER A 1053 90.29 6.63 9.84
CA SER A 1053 90.90 5.31 10.11
C SER A 1053 90.23 4.50 11.23
N ASP A 1054 89.33 5.08 12.02
CA ASP A 1054 88.69 4.41 13.17
C ASP A 1054 87.16 4.43 13.03
N GLU A 1055 86.61 3.30 12.62
CA GLU A 1055 85.19 3.14 12.31
C GLU A 1055 84.28 3.39 13.52
N LYS A 1056 84.71 3.01 14.73
CA LYS A 1056 83.95 3.26 15.97
C LYS A 1056 83.95 4.74 16.33
N LEU A 1057 85.07 5.42 16.11
CA LEU A 1057 85.19 6.86 16.35
C LEU A 1057 84.32 7.64 15.35
N SER A 1058 84.36 7.27 14.07
CA SER A 1058 83.52 7.84 13.00
C SER A 1058 82.02 7.65 13.26
N GLN A 1059 81.59 6.44 13.67
CA GLN A 1059 80.21 6.18 14.08
C GLN A 1059 79.80 7.04 15.29
N THR A 1060 80.69 7.20 16.28
CA THR A 1060 80.43 8.05 17.46
C THR A 1060 80.27 9.52 17.07
N ILE A 1061 81.14 10.04 16.20
CA ILE A 1061 81.09 11.41 15.69
C ILE A 1061 79.81 11.64 14.84
N SER A 1062 79.38 10.66 14.05
CA SER A 1062 78.11 10.70 13.31
C SER A 1062 76.89 10.76 14.24
N LEU A 1063 76.91 10.01 15.35
CA LEU A 1063 75.85 10.04 16.36
C LEU A 1063 75.81 11.37 17.12
N THR A 1064 76.97 11.96 17.46
CA THR A 1064 77.01 13.29 18.07
C THR A 1064 76.53 14.38 17.11
N ALA A 1065 76.92 14.33 15.82
CA ALA A 1065 76.45 15.27 14.81
C ALA A 1065 74.91 15.22 14.65
N LYS A 1066 74.33 14.01 14.55
CA LYS A 1066 72.87 13.81 14.51
C LYS A 1066 72.16 14.33 15.76
N ARG A 1067 72.78 14.18 16.94
CA ARG A 1067 72.24 14.72 18.19
C ARG A 1067 72.27 16.25 18.20
N ILE A 1068 73.37 16.87 17.77
CA ILE A 1068 73.48 18.32 17.68
C ILE A 1068 72.44 18.89 16.69
N GLU A 1069 72.28 18.25 15.53
CA GLU A 1069 71.28 18.60 14.53
C GLU A 1069 69.84 18.49 15.07
N ALA A 1070 69.54 17.44 15.85
CA ALA A 1070 68.24 17.30 16.51
C ALA A 1070 67.97 18.43 17.51
N TYR A 1071 68.92 18.76 18.39
CA TYR A 1071 68.76 19.88 19.35
C TYR A 1071 68.58 21.21 18.61
N ARG A 1072 69.40 21.49 17.58
CA ARG A 1072 69.29 22.68 16.74
C ARG A 1072 67.89 22.80 16.13
N LYS A 1073 67.36 21.70 15.56
CA LYS A 1073 66.02 21.64 14.97
C LYS A 1073 64.92 21.96 15.99
N GLU A 1074 64.99 21.44 17.22
CA GLU A 1074 64.01 21.79 18.26
C GLU A 1074 64.10 23.27 18.67
N PHE A 1075 65.29 23.88 18.73
CA PHE A 1075 65.42 25.33 18.97
C PHE A 1075 64.81 26.16 17.83
N THR A 1076 64.99 25.74 16.57
CA THR A 1076 64.33 26.37 15.42
C THR A 1076 62.81 26.27 15.52
N LEU A 1077 62.27 25.09 15.82
CA LEU A 1077 60.83 24.87 16.01
C LEU A 1077 60.27 25.71 17.18
N LEU A 1078 60.99 25.76 18.32
CA LEU A 1078 60.62 26.58 19.47
C LEU A 1078 60.62 28.08 19.13
N ASN A 1079 61.59 28.55 18.33
CA ASN A 1079 61.63 29.95 17.88
C ASN A 1079 60.44 30.28 16.97
N HIS A 1080 60.04 29.37 16.06
CA HIS A 1080 58.85 29.55 15.23
C HIS A 1080 57.56 29.54 16.07
N ALA A 1081 57.42 28.59 17.00
CA ALA A 1081 56.27 28.53 17.92
C ALA A 1081 56.19 29.78 18.82
N PHE A 1082 57.32 30.25 19.37
CA PHE A 1082 57.38 31.47 20.16
C PHE A 1082 57.06 32.72 19.34
N THR A 1083 57.59 32.83 18.12
CA THR A 1083 57.29 33.95 17.20
C THR A 1083 55.80 33.98 16.84
N SER A 1084 55.20 32.82 16.59
CA SER A 1084 53.76 32.68 16.36
C SER A 1084 52.93 33.05 17.61
N ALA A 1085 53.35 32.56 18.79
CA ALA A 1085 52.71 32.90 20.06
C ALA A 1085 52.74 34.40 20.36
N ARG A 1086 53.82 35.12 19.98
CA ARG A 1086 53.90 36.58 20.12
C ARG A 1086 52.85 37.31 19.29
N ILE A 1087 52.40 36.77 18.15
CA ILE A 1087 51.38 37.43 17.32
C ILE A 1087 50.05 37.52 18.08
N PHE A 1088 49.66 36.47 18.82
CA PHE A 1088 48.44 36.45 19.64
C PHE A 1088 48.40 37.52 20.74
N PHE A 1089 49.56 38.11 21.08
CA PHE A 1089 49.73 39.12 22.14
C PHE A 1089 50.31 40.44 21.63
N LYS A 1090 50.48 40.59 20.31
CA LYS A 1090 50.96 41.82 19.64
C LYS A 1090 49.82 42.65 19.06
N THR A 1091 48.73 42.03 18.65
CA THR A 1091 47.55 42.70 18.09
C THR A 1091 46.59 43.11 19.22
N SER A 1092 47.10 43.88 20.20
CA SER A 1092 46.36 44.40 21.36
C SER A 1092 46.81 45.82 21.69
#